data_AF-A0A6I8VN57-F1
#
_entry.id   AF-A0A6I8VN57-F1
#
_cell.length_a   1.000
_cell.length_b   1.000
_cell.length_c   1.000
_cell.angle_alpha   90.00
_cell.angle_beta   90.00
_cell.angle_gamma   90.00
#
_symmetry.space_group_name_H-M   'P 1'
#
loop_
_entity.id
_entity.type
_entity.pdbx_description
1 polymer ?
#
loop_
_entity_poly.entity_id
_entity_poly.type
_entity_poly.pdbx_seq_one_letter_code
_entity_poly.pdbx_strand_id
1 'polypeptide(L)'
;MKLGPKAIKDDWADWLNAFWLMWLWVLLLVALIILVPFAGVVYFCLCCHRCKLGCPACQSDVNRRRILWSICLLLILPFIAGSMGLAFLSNGMLERGLDNTKIAIEMGSVDTCNFLKDVSDHIRHLFVKNYQELETHLVTTIVEAPKHLFKDLNDVAEGNAVAELNRIIGNIVPAIQNIKLAKQAQADTKEVSLRLRNALRGVKRDVNHAAVVLCGSFDCMKFLQTSGIEYMDTSRCLHLDEVPESDRMLVDLNNMYKDIKGRPGRWIARLRGVSKKIKDEMARVSPPIIRDIRKGGVLFTKEAARIEEIIDVVMSDIHIGTMRASRAFEDLYDKFNETRQYVVQYIAVSLLGILSILVLSLIVGCLAPRPTGASNEYFTKRIAAYMMILAMILIYCALSVMLGVVLFYFVIGGVAYKGACAPLREMKSSALLKQLDSEIDLRTMFSFRNMDVPAVNVSADPIRVSSVIKACQGNDYLFNFLDENRIFDIDDFLRLRIVTPVERKQDTNLDLSKEFILTEEDRNVFLNRMENTEGGLFHSDLWLDLICEDLSILNLDHMGQSIRALGRSLSWNNYAAASVAFENAYVSLVSVKANFYYGLEKNFRLMAKHLKIIDEAVLYENYNLGDSIKILKEKVVAAEKFIRDQGTSYITSLGQNLTAVVEDQIKNYIRMIVREAQTKIGYCRPLTYIYDRGLELVCNRMVDPINGYWMGVVMAAFLLMPVLCISHRLQCLYKQHKVPPIRAIRATHTCPFCNGDLSRTSGGHIVVIGPDSAETKSFHVENTIEEIVNINDGDGKNKLD
;
A
#
# COMPACT_ATOMS: atom_id res chain seq x y z
N MET A 1 24.09 -30.83 -5.98
CA MET A 1 23.10 -31.30 -4.99
C MET A 1 23.77 -32.31 -4.06
N LYS A 2 24.10 -31.94 -2.82
CA LYS A 2 24.42 -32.94 -1.79
C LYS A 2 23.09 -33.54 -1.37
N LEU A 3 22.89 -34.84 -1.60
CA LEU A 3 21.75 -35.56 -1.03
C LEU A 3 21.84 -35.42 0.50
N GLY A 4 20.72 -35.11 1.16
CA GLY A 4 20.68 -34.64 2.56
C GLY A 4 21.36 -35.54 3.61
N PRO A 5 21.40 -35.11 4.88
CA PRO A 5 22.24 -35.69 5.94
C PRO A 5 21.99 -37.18 6.24
N LYS A 6 20.84 -37.74 5.85
CA LYS A 6 20.57 -39.18 5.97
C LYS A 6 21.21 -40.04 4.87
N ALA A 7 21.52 -39.48 3.70
CA ALA A 7 22.36 -40.14 2.70
C ALA A 7 23.82 -40.22 3.15
N ILE A 8 24.23 -39.33 4.07
CA ILE A 8 25.56 -39.33 4.70
C ILE A 8 25.61 -40.31 5.89
N LYS A 9 24.46 -40.60 6.51
CA LYS A 9 24.32 -41.54 7.65
C LYS A 9 23.90 -42.97 7.25
N ASP A 10 23.78 -43.26 5.95
CA ASP A 10 23.42 -44.58 5.40
C ASP A 10 22.10 -45.17 5.93
N ASP A 11 21.18 -44.32 6.36
CA ASP A 11 19.92 -44.74 7.01
C ASP A 11 18.79 -44.87 5.97
N TRP A 12 18.95 -45.85 5.07
CA TRP A 12 18.06 -46.06 3.91
C TRP A 12 16.73 -46.75 4.26
N ALA A 13 16.61 -47.34 5.45
CA ALA A 13 15.47 -48.18 5.85
C ALA A 13 14.14 -47.39 5.90
N ASP A 14 14.14 -46.18 6.46
CA ASP A 14 12.95 -45.31 6.51
C ASP A 14 12.49 -44.86 5.11
N TRP A 15 13.46 -44.58 4.24
CA TRP A 15 13.19 -44.11 2.88
C TRP A 15 12.66 -45.24 1.98
N LEU A 16 13.20 -46.45 2.13
CA LEU A 16 12.73 -47.68 1.48
C LEU A 16 11.31 -48.05 1.92
N ASN A 17 10.99 -47.94 3.22
CA ASN A 17 9.66 -48.23 3.75
C ASN A 17 8.59 -47.22 3.28
N ALA A 18 8.94 -45.94 3.14
CA ALA A 18 8.01 -44.90 2.69
C ALA A 18 7.66 -44.97 1.19
N PHE A 19 8.54 -45.54 0.34
CA PHE A 19 8.41 -45.49 -1.12
C PHE A 19 8.61 -46.84 -1.81
N TRP A 20 8.18 -47.94 -1.18
CA TRP A 20 8.41 -49.30 -1.68
C TRP A 20 7.87 -49.54 -3.11
N LEU A 21 6.76 -48.90 -3.50
CA LEU A 21 6.19 -48.99 -4.85
C LEU A 21 7.09 -48.37 -5.93
N MET A 22 7.77 -47.26 -5.64
CA MET A 22 8.71 -46.65 -6.60
C MET A 22 9.93 -47.55 -6.81
N TRP A 23 10.41 -48.19 -5.75
CA TRP A 23 11.50 -49.16 -5.83
C TRP A 23 11.11 -50.42 -6.61
N LEU A 24 9.92 -50.95 -6.36
CA LEU A 24 9.40 -52.09 -7.14
C LEU A 24 9.33 -51.76 -8.63
N TRP A 25 8.88 -50.54 -8.96
CA TRP A 25 8.84 -50.07 -10.35
C TRP A 25 10.23 -49.91 -10.98
N VAL A 26 11.19 -49.34 -10.24
CA VAL A 26 12.60 -49.23 -10.68
C VAL A 26 13.20 -50.61 -10.93
N LEU A 27 13.04 -51.55 -10.01
CA LEU A 27 13.54 -52.93 -10.17
C LEU A 27 12.91 -53.62 -11.38
N LEU A 28 11.61 -53.41 -11.60
CA LEU A 28 10.91 -53.92 -12.78
C LEU A 28 11.48 -53.34 -14.08
N LEU A 29 11.72 -52.02 -14.14
CA LEU A 29 12.31 -51.37 -15.31
C LEU A 29 13.73 -51.87 -15.59
N VAL A 30 14.57 -51.99 -14.54
CA VAL A 30 15.94 -52.52 -14.67
C VAL A 30 15.92 -53.97 -15.17
N ALA A 31 15.04 -54.80 -14.63
CA ALA A 31 14.87 -56.18 -15.10
C ALA A 31 14.45 -56.22 -16.58
N LEU A 32 13.51 -55.38 -17.01
CA LEU A 32 13.09 -55.31 -18.41
C LEU A 32 14.20 -54.81 -19.35
N ILE A 33 14.97 -53.79 -18.94
CA ILE A 33 16.11 -53.27 -19.73
C ILE A 33 17.12 -54.39 -20.01
N ILE A 34 17.38 -55.26 -19.02
CA ILE A 34 18.30 -56.38 -19.17
C ILE A 34 17.65 -57.51 -19.99
N LEU A 35 16.40 -57.89 -19.69
CA LEU A 35 15.74 -59.06 -20.28
C LEU A 35 15.34 -58.87 -21.75
N VAL A 36 14.92 -57.66 -22.17
CA VAL A 36 14.47 -57.37 -23.54
C VAL A 36 15.51 -57.70 -24.63
N PRO A 37 16.79 -57.29 -24.53
CA PRO A 37 17.79 -57.66 -25.53
C PRO A 37 18.07 -59.17 -25.55
N PHE A 38 18.13 -59.83 -24.39
CA PHE A 38 18.26 -61.30 -24.34
C PHE A 38 17.07 -62.00 -24.99
N ALA A 39 15.84 -61.54 -24.72
CA ALA A 39 14.64 -62.05 -25.36
C ALA A 39 14.67 -61.83 -26.88
N GLY A 40 15.18 -60.70 -27.36
CA GLY A 40 15.37 -60.42 -28.78
C GLY A 40 16.35 -61.39 -29.45
N VAL A 41 17.50 -61.66 -28.82
CA VAL A 41 18.50 -62.62 -29.32
C VAL A 41 17.92 -64.04 -29.33
N VAL A 42 17.31 -64.48 -28.23
CA VAL A 42 16.68 -65.81 -28.13
C VAL A 42 15.56 -65.97 -29.16
N TYR A 43 14.73 -64.94 -29.33
CA TYR A 43 13.67 -64.92 -30.35
C TYR A 43 14.24 -65.03 -31.76
N PHE A 44 15.34 -64.33 -32.06
CA PHE A 44 15.98 -64.41 -33.37
C PHE A 44 16.62 -65.79 -33.62
N CYS A 45 17.31 -66.35 -32.62
CA CYS A 45 17.96 -67.65 -32.71
C CYS A 45 16.97 -68.83 -32.81
N LEU A 46 15.83 -68.79 -32.11
CA LEU A 46 14.90 -69.94 -32.02
C LEU A 46 13.63 -69.81 -32.87
N CYS A 47 13.13 -68.60 -33.11
CA CYS A 47 11.80 -68.38 -33.71
C CYS A 47 11.81 -67.79 -35.13
N CYS A 48 12.88 -67.12 -35.57
CA CYS A 48 12.91 -66.40 -36.86
C CYS A 48 12.75 -67.33 -38.10
N HIS A 49 13.11 -68.61 -37.96
CA HIS A 49 12.99 -69.64 -39.01
C HIS A 49 11.85 -70.65 -38.80
N ARG A 50 11.09 -70.60 -37.70
CA ARG A 50 10.02 -71.57 -37.38
C ARG A 50 8.62 -71.18 -37.90
N CYS A 51 8.53 -70.44 -39.00
CA CYS A 51 7.25 -70.27 -39.70
C CYS A 51 6.99 -71.49 -40.59
N LYS A 52 5.92 -72.26 -40.32
CA LYS A 52 5.52 -73.36 -41.22
C LYS A 52 5.16 -72.79 -42.61
N LEU A 53 5.89 -73.17 -43.66
CA LEU A 53 5.46 -72.94 -45.05
C LEU A 53 4.20 -73.79 -45.28
N GLY A 54 3.03 -73.19 -45.06
CA GLY A 54 1.75 -73.89 -45.21
C GLY A 54 1.44 -74.25 -46.67
N CYS A 55 0.69 -75.33 -46.87
CA CYS A 55 0.17 -75.74 -48.16
C CYS A 55 -1.14 -74.97 -48.46
N PRO A 56 -1.21 -74.13 -49.51
CA PRO A 56 -2.34 -73.22 -49.74
C PRO A 56 -3.65 -73.92 -50.13
N ALA A 57 -3.62 -75.21 -50.49
CA ALA A 57 -4.83 -75.97 -50.80
C ALA A 57 -5.63 -76.41 -49.56
N CYS A 58 -5.05 -76.35 -48.35
CA CYS A 58 -5.65 -76.92 -47.14
C CYS A 58 -6.12 -75.89 -46.09
N GLN A 59 -6.09 -74.57 -46.36
CA GLN A 59 -6.53 -73.56 -45.39
C GLN A 59 -7.31 -72.40 -46.03
N SER A 60 -8.64 -72.38 -45.88
CA SER A 60 -9.55 -71.31 -46.34
C SER A 60 -9.47 -70.02 -45.50
N ASP A 61 -9.02 -70.08 -44.24
CA ASP A 61 -9.07 -68.97 -43.28
C ASP A 61 -7.85 -68.01 -43.26
N VAL A 62 -6.83 -68.25 -44.10
CA VAL A 62 -5.57 -67.48 -44.08
C VAL A 62 -5.78 -66.00 -44.38
N ASN A 63 -6.68 -65.67 -45.33
CA ASN A 63 -6.97 -64.27 -45.67
C ASN A 63 -7.67 -63.53 -44.53
N ARG A 64 -8.61 -64.18 -43.83
CA ARG A 64 -9.36 -63.57 -42.71
C ARG A 64 -8.44 -63.26 -41.53
N ARG A 65 -7.54 -64.20 -41.17
CA ARG A 65 -6.55 -63.99 -40.09
C ARG A 65 -5.56 -62.89 -40.42
N ARG A 66 -5.10 -62.80 -41.68
CA ARG A 66 -4.21 -61.73 -42.13
C ARG A 66 -4.87 -60.36 -42.01
N ILE A 67 -6.10 -60.23 -42.51
CA ILE A 67 -6.87 -58.97 -42.43
C ILE A 67 -7.10 -58.57 -40.97
N LEU A 68 -7.48 -59.52 -40.11
CA LEU A 68 -7.68 -59.28 -38.68
C LEU A 68 -6.41 -58.71 -38.01
N TRP A 69 -5.27 -59.39 -38.15
CA TRP A 69 -4.03 -58.92 -37.54
C TRP A 69 -3.51 -57.62 -38.17
N SER A 70 -3.72 -57.40 -39.47
CA SER A 70 -3.42 -56.13 -40.14
C SER A 70 -4.27 -54.97 -39.62
N ILE A 71 -5.57 -55.18 -39.34
CA ILE A 71 -6.45 -54.19 -38.72
C ILE A 71 -5.99 -53.91 -37.28
N CYS A 72 -5.66 -54.94 -36.50
CA CYS A 72 -5.12 -54.77 -35.14
C CYS A 72 -3.83 -53.92 -35.14
N LEU A 73 -2.91 -54.17 -36.08
CA LEU A 73 -1.69 -53.37 -36.19
C LEU A 73 -2.03 -51.92 -36.58
N LEU A 74 -2.92 -51.72 -37.54
CA LEU A 74 -3.35 -50.40 -38.01
C LEU A 74 -4.00 -49.56 -36.90
N LEU A 75 -4.75 -50.18 -35.98
CA LEU A 75 -5.35 -49.50 -34.84
C LEU A 75 -4.33 -49.05 -33.79
N ILE A 76 -3.23 -49.78 -33.59
CA ILE A 76 -2.22 -49.48 -32.55
C ILE A 76 -1.25 -48.37 -32.98
N LEU A 77 -0.91 -48.31 -34.27
CA LEU A 77 0.04 -47.32 -34.83
C LEU A 77 -0.28 -45.84 -34.48
N PRO A 78 -1.53 -45.34 -34.60
CA PRO A 78 -1.83 -43.95 -34.23
C PRO A 78 -1.69 -43.67 -32.74
N PHE A 79 -1.95 -44.65 -31.85
CA PHE A 79 -1.74 -44.47 -30.41
C PHE A 79 -0.25 -44.36 -30.06
N ILE A 80 0.61 -45.13 -30.75
CA ILE A 80 2.06 -45.01 -30.62
C ILE A 80 2.51 -43.61 -31.06
N ALA A 81 2.07 -43.15 -32.23
CA ALA A 81 2.37 -41.81 -32.73
C ALA A 81 1.86 -40.70 -31.78
N GLY A 82 0.64 -40.83 -31.26
CA GLY A 82 0.05 -39.88 -30.31
C GLY A 82 0.81 -39.80 -28.99
N SER A 83 1.21 -40.95 -28.41
CA SER A 83 2.00 -41.00 -27.18
C SER A 83 3.37 -40.33 -27.34
N MET A 84 4.02 -40.49 -28.50
CA MET A 84 5.28 -39.82 -28.81
C MET A 84 5.09 -38.31 -29.05
N GLY A 85 3.98 -37.91 -29.67
CA GLY A 85 3.61 -36.49 -29.79
C GLY A 85 3.48 -35.79 -28.44
N LEU A 86 2.86 -36.45 -27.45
CA LEU A 86 2.77 -35.95 -26.07
C LEU A 86 4.14 -35.87 -25.38
N ALA A 87 5.01 -36.87 -25.60
CA ALA A 87 6.38 -36.83 -25.10
C ALA A 87 7.16 -35.65 -25.71
N PHE A 88 7.05 -35.42 -27.02
CA PHE A 88 7.73 -34.30 -27.69
C PHE A 88 7.23 -32.93 -27.20
N LEU A 89 5.91 -32.77 -27.03
CA LEU A 89 5.33 -31.56 -26.43
C LEU A 89 5.84 -31.34 -25.00
N SER A 90 5.91 -32.40 -24.20
CA SER A 90 6.43 -32.32 -22.82
C SER A 90 7.90 -31.92 -22.81
N ASN A 91 8.72 -32.41 -23.73
CA ASN A 91 10.12 -31.99 -23.86
C ASN A 91 10.25 -30.51 -24.26
N GLY A 92 9.42 -30.03 -25.19
CA GLY A 92 9.40 -28.61 -25.58
C GLY A 92 8.94 -27.69 -24.44
N MET A 93 8.02 -28.15 -23.58
CA MET A 93 7.66 -27.42 -22.36
C MET A 93 8.81 -27.40 -21.34
N LEU A 94 9.54 -28.51 -21.19
CA LEU A 94 10.68 -28.60 -20.29
C LEU A 94 11.82 -27.67 -20.72
N GLU A 95 12.10 -27.54 -22.01
CA GLU A 95 13.08 -26.59 -22.55
C GLU A 95 12.75 -25.15 -22.15
N ARG A 96 11.53 -24.68 -22.42
CA ARG A 96 11.08 -23.36 -21.96
C ARG A 96 11.09 -23.23 -20.45
N GLY A 97 10.83 -24.32 -19.73
CA GLY A 97 10.85 -24.33 -18.27
C GLY A 97 12.22 -24.09 -17.68
N LEU A 98 13.26 -24.69 -18.27
CA LEU A 98 14.64 -24.51 -17.83
C LEU A 98 15.09 -23.04 -18.00
N ASP A 99 14.85 -22.44 -19.16
CA ASP A 99 15.18 -21.01 -19.39
C ASP A 99 14.44 -20.08 -18.42
N ASN A 100 13.14 -20.30 -18.21
CA ASN A 100 12.34 -19.48 -17.30
C ASN A 100 12.75 -19.64 -15.82
N THR A 101 13.29 -20.80 -15.44
CA THR A 101 13.69 -21.06 -14.05
C THR A 101 14.90 -20.21 -13.66
N LYS A 102 15.86 -20.00 -14.58
CA LYS A 102 16.99 -19.09 -14.35
C LYS A 102 16.51 -17.67 -14.03
N ILE A 103 15.65 -17.12 -14.90
CA ILE A 103 15.10 -15.77 -14.72
C ILE A 103 14.30 -15.69 -13.42
N ALA A 104 13.55 -16.73 -13.06
CA ALA A 104 12.76 -16.75 -11.84
C ALA A 104 13.61 -16.78 -10.56
N ILE A 105 14.75 -17.48 -10.56
CA ILE A 105 15.70 -17.45 -9.44
C ILE A 105 16.27 -16.04 -9.27
N GLU A 106 16.65 -15.39 -10.36
CA GLU A 106 17.17 -14.02 -10.35
C GLU A 106 16.12 -13.00 -9.89
N MET A 107 14.89 -13.08 -10.44
CA MET A 107 13.77 -12.22 -10.04
C MET A 107 13.39 -12.43 -8.57
N GLY A 108 13.32 -13.68 -8.10
CA GLY A 108 13.00 -13.97 -6.70
C GLY A 108 14.03 -13.42 -5.71
N SER A 109 15.31 -13.41 -6.09
CA SER A 109 16.37 -12.76 -5.30
C SER A 109 16.20 -11.25 -5.28
N VAL A 110 15.97 -10.61 -6.44
CA VAL A 110 15.78 -9.16 -6.53
C VAL A 110 14.56 -8.72 -5.71
N ASP A 111 13.45 -9.44 -5.79
CA ASP A 111 12.25 -9.14 -5.03
C ASP A 111 12.47 -9.30 -3.52
N THR A 112 13.22 -10.31 -3.08
CA THR A 112 13.59 -10.49 -1.68
C THR A 112 14.50 -9.36 -1.19
N CYS A 113 15.48 -8.94 -1.99
CA CYS A 113 16.34 -7.80 -1.67
C CYS A 113 15.55 -6.47 -1.63
N ASN A 114 14.60 -6.27 -2.55
CA ASN A 114 13.73 -5.09 -2.54
C ASN A 114 12.87 -5.02 -1.29
N PHE A 115 12.32 -6.17 -0.85
CA PHE A 115 11.59 -6.25 0.42
C PHE A 115 12.48 -5.88 1.62
N LEU A 116 13.68 -6.43 1.71
CA LEU A 116 14.62 -6.11 2.80
C LEU A 116 15.05 -4.64 2.77
N LYS A 117 15.27 -4.08 1.58
CA LYS A 117 15.55 -2.67 1.38
C LYS A 117 14.42 -1.77 1.87
N ASP A 118 13.17 -2.10 1.55
CA ASP A 118 12.00 -1.35 2.03
C ASP A 118 11.87 -1.39 3.56
N VAL A 119 12.19 -2.53 4.19
CA VAL A 119 12.28 -2.63 5.66
C VAL A 119 13.36 -1.70 6.20
N SER A 120 14.55 -1.70 5.59
CA SER A 120 15.67 -0.84 5.97
C SER A 120 15.32 0.66 5.86
N ASP A 121 14.71 1.06 4.74
CA ASP A 121 14.32 2.45 4.48
C ASP A 121 13.23 2.92 5.46
N HIS A 122 12.25 2.06 5.80
CA HIS A 122 11.26 2.35 6.83
C HIS A 122 11.88 2.54 8.22
N ILE A 123 12.85 1.71 8.61
CA ILE A 123 13.57 1.84 9.89
C ILE A 123 14.35 3.14 9.92
N ARG A 124 15.07 3.48 8.85
CA ARG A 124 15.80 4.76 8.74
C ARG A 124 14.85 5.95 8.85
N HIS A 125 13.70 5.88 8.19
CA HIS A 125 12.69 6.93 8.26
C HIS A 125 12.20 7.13 9.70
N LEU A 126 11.90 6.04 10.39
CA LEU A 126 11.35 6.08 11.73
C LEU A 126 12.40 6.51 12.77
N PHE A 127 13.59 5.91 12.77
CA PHE A 127 14.61 6.15 13.79
C PHE A 127 15.39 7.44 13.58
N VAL A 128 15.57 7.89 12.34
CA VAL A 128 16.38 9.07 12.01
C VAL A 128 15.51 10.26 11.68
N LYS A 129 14.69 10.19 10.62
CA LYS A 129 13.93 11.35 10.12
C LYS A 129 12.85 11.80 11.11
N ASN A 130 11.97 10.89 11.52
CA ASN A 130 10.90 11.23 12.46
C ASN A 130 11.45 11.64 13.83
N TYR A 131 12.61 11.11 14.23
CA TYR A 131 13.23 11.53 15.50
C TYR A 131 13.81 12.93 15.38
N GLN A 132 14.41 13.29 14.25
CA GLN A 132 14.87 14.66 13.99
C GLN A 132 13.71 15.67 14.02
N GLU A 133 12.53 15.27 13.52
CA GLU A 133 11.31 16.08 13.62
C GLU A 133 10.88 16.26 15.10
N LEU A 134 10.86 15.17 15.87
CA LEU A 134 10.56 15.22 17.31
C LEU A 134 11.58 16.09 18.06
N GLU A 135 12.88 15.90 17.80
CA GLU A 135 13.96 16.69 18.39
C GLU A 135 13.73 18.17 18.12
N THR A 136 13.49 18.53 16.86
CA THR A 136 13.27 19.93 16.45
C THR A 136 12.06 20.52 17.18
N HIS A 137 10.96 19.78 17.25
CA HIS A 137 9.75 20.20 17.96
C HIS A 137 9.98 20.39 19.46
N LEU A 138 10.63 19.42 20.12
CA LEU A 138 10.92 19.49 21.57
C LEU A 138 11.91 20.61 21.89
N VAL A 139 12.98 20.75 21.10
CA VAL A 139 13.98 21.83 21.27
C VAL A 139 13.31 23.18 21.09
N THR A 140 12.46 23.35 20.07
CA THR A 140 11.70 24.60 19.86
C THR A 140 10.79 24.90 21.03
N THR A 141 10.05 23.89 21.52
CA THR A 141 9.17 24.03 22.70
C THR A 141 9.96 24.48 23.94
N ILE A 142 11.14 23.92 24.17
CA ILE A 142 12.02 24.28 25.30
C ILE A 142 12.60 25.70 25.13
N VAL A 143 12.97 26.10 23.92
CA VAL A 143 13.51 27.44 23.62
C VAL A 143 12.43 28.52 23.76
N GLU A 144 11.19 28.23 23.38
CA GLU A 144 10.05 29.16 23.48
C GLU A 144 9.38 29.15 24.86
N ALA A 145 9.61 28.12 25.68
CA ALA A 145 9.03 27.99 27.01
C ALA A 145 9.10 29.28 27.87
N PRO A 146 10.21 30.04 27.96
CA PRO A 146 10.25 31.26 28.78
C PRO A 146 9.18 32.30 28.41
N LYS A 147 8.86 32.40 27.12
CA LYS A 147 7.83 33.32 26.60
C LYS A 147 6.44 32.87 27.03
N HIS A 148 6.16 31.57 26.94
CA HIS A 148 4.89 30.98 27.36
C HIS A 148 4.72 31.03 28.88
N LEU A 149 5.76 30.68 29.65
CA LEU A 149 5.78 30.79 31.11
C LEU A 149 5.47 32.22 31.58
N PHE A 150 6.08 33.23 30.94
CA PHE A 150 5.80 34.63 31.26
C PHE A 150 4.36 35.02 30.89
N LYS A 151 3.85 34.54 29.76
CA LYS A 151 2.46 34.79 29.36
C LYS A 151 1.47 34.18 30.35
N ASP A 152 1.63 32.91 30.70
CA ASP A 152 0.77 32.21 31.66
C ASP A 152 0.83 32.85 33.04
N LEU A 153 2.03 33.25 33.48
CA LEU A 153 2.20 34.03 34.70
C LEU A 153 1.43 35.35 34.63
N ASN A 154 1.53 36.07 33.52
CA ASN A 154 0.84 37.34 33.30
C ASN A 154 -0.68 37.18 33.23
N ASP A 155 -1.18 36.10 32.65
CA ASP A 155 -2.62 35.82 32.56
C ASP A 155 -3.20 35.45 33.93
N VAL A 156 -2.54 34.56 34.70
CA VAL A 156 -2.94 34.21 36.07
C VAL A 156 -2.85 35.39 37.02
N ALA A 157 -1.87 36.27 36.82
CA ALA A 157 -1.68 37.47 37.64
C ALA A 157 -2.57 38.65 37.21
N GLU A 158 -3.41 38.54 36.18
CA GLU A 158 -4.11 39.68 35.56
C GLU A 158 -3.17 40.83 35.12
N GLY A 159 -1.92 40.51 34.77
CA GLY A 159 -0.87 41.46 34.42
C GLY A 159 -1.14 42.27 33.13
N ASN A 160 -2.15 41.89 32.34
CA ASN A 160 -2.70 42.74 31.28
C ASN A 160 -3.18 44.10 31.81
N ALA A 161 -3.51 44.19 33.10
CA ALA A 161 -3.87 45.46 33.75
C ALA A 161 -2.75 46.52 33.64
N VAL A 162 -1.47 46.13 33.62
CA VAL A 162 -0.35 47.07 33.42
C VAL A 162 -0.38 47.67 32.01
N ALA A 163 -0.72 46.86 31.01
CA ALA A 163 -0.81 47.30 29.62
C ALA A 163 -2.03 48.21 29.41
N GLU A 164 -3.18 47.86 29.98
CA GLU A 164 -4.40 48.69 29.95
C GLU A 164 -4.21 50.02 30.69
N LEU A 165 -3.58 50.00 31.85
CA LEU A 165 -3.27 51.24 32.58
C LEU A 165 -2.30 52.13 31.79
N ASN A 166 -1.32 51.54 31.10
CA ASN A 166 -0.44 52.26 30.18
C ASN A 166 -1.20 52.82 28.96
N ARG A 167 -2.20 52.10 28.43
CA ARG A 167 -3.07 52.57 27.34
C ARG A 167 -3.85 53.81 27.76
N ILE A 168 -4.57 53.73 28.88
CA ILE A 168 -5.36 54.85 29.42
C ILE A 168 -4.48 56.08 29.62
N ILE A 169 -3.35 55.93 30.30
CA ILE A 169 -2.45 57.05 30.60
C ILE A 169 -1.82 57.63 29.32
N GLY A 170 -1.43 56.77 28.37
CA GLY A 170 -0.92 57.20 27.07
C GLY A 170 -1.94 58.02 26.27
N ASN A 171 -3.22 57.74 26.48
CA ASN A 171 -4.33 58.37 25.78
C ASN A 171 -4.90 59.63 26.48
N ILE A 172 -4.38 60.02 27.65
CA ILE A 172 -4.83 61.25 28.35
C ILE A 172 -4.65 62.50 27.47
N VAL A 173 -3.56 62.61 26.71
CA VAL A 173 -3.32 63.77 25.84
C VAL A 173 -4.34 63.86 24.70
N PRO A 174 -4.57 62.79 23.91
CA PRO A 174 -5.70 62.72 22.99
C PRO A 174 -7.05 63.03 23.63
N ALA A 175 -7.31 62.52 24.85
CA ALA A 175 -8.56 62.78 25.57
C ALA A 175 -8.72 64.28 25.89
N ILE A 176 -7.67 64.93 26.40
CA ILE A 176 -7.66 66.39 26.65
C ILE A 176 -8.00 67.18 25.37
N GLN A 177 -7.46 66.76 24.21
CA GLN A 177 -7.74 67.43 22.94
C GLN A 177 -9.22 67.26 22.54
N ASN A 178 -9.78 66.07 22.66
CA ASN A 178 -11.18 65.82 22.34
C ASN A 178 -12.14 66.52 23.32
N ILE A 179 -11.80 66.61 24.60
CA ILE A 179 -12.59 67.38 25.58
C ILE A 179 -12.61 68.86 25.22
N LYS A 180 -11.49 69.43 24.76
CA LYS A 180 -11.46 70.82 24.28
C LYS A 180 -12.37 71.04 23.07
N LEU A 181 -12.40 70.10 22.14
CA LEU A 181 -13.28 70.16 20.96
C LEU A 181 -14.76 70.02 21.35
N ALA A 182 -15.07 69.09 22.26
CA ALA A 182 -16.41 68.93 22.82
C ALA A 182 -16.86 70.19 23.58
N LYS A 183 -15.96 70.79 24.38
CA LYS A 183 -16.19 72.05 25.09
C LYS A 183 -16.51 73.20 24.13
N GLN A 184 -15.74 73.34 23.05
CA GLN A 184 -15.97 74.39 22.07
C GLN A 184 -17.34 74.25 21.43
N ALA A 185 -17.70 73.03 21.00
CA ALA A 185 -19.04 72.77 20.45
C ALA A 185 -20.15 72.97 21.49
N GLN A 186 -19.91 72.62 22.76
CA GLN A 186 -20.86 72.86 23.86
C GLN A 186 -21.13 74.36 24.02
N ALA A 187 -20.09 75.20 24.03
CA ALA A 187 -20.21 76.64 24.17
C ALA A 187 -21.02 77.24 23.00
N ASP A 188 -20.69 76.86 21.76
CA ASP A 188 -21.38 77.31 20.55
C ASP A 188 -22.85 76.88 20.52
N THR A 189 -23.20 75.77 21.15
CA THR A 189 -24.56 75.21 21.12
C THR A 189 -25.44 75.67 22.27
N LYS A 190 -24.85 75.97 23.44
CA LYS A 190 -25.59 76.41 24.63
C LYS A 190 -26.39 77.68 24.35
N GLU A 191 -25.77 78.69 23.74
CA GLU A 191 -26.46 79.93 23.38
C GLU A 191 -27.58 79.69 22.36
N VAL A 192 -27.31 78.90 21.33
CA VAL A 192 -28.28 78.67 20.24
C VAL A 192 -29.46 77.83 20.72
N SER A 193 -29.23 76.84 21.59
CA SER A 193 -30.28 76.05 22.25
C SER A 193 -31.19 76.91 23.14
N LEU A 194 -30.61 77.84 23.91
CA LEU A 194 -31.38 78.81 24.71
C LEU A 194 -32.24 79.72 23.82
N ARG A 195 -31.69 80.20 22.70
CA ARG A 195 -32.45 81.01 21.72
C ARG A 195 -33.58 80.22 21.09
N LEU A 196 -33.35 78.97 20.71
CA LEU A 196 -34.38 78.06 20.19
C LEU A 196 -35.48 77.84 21.23
N ARG A 197 -35.13 77.52 22.49
CA ARG A 197 -36.07 77.35 23.60
C ARG A 197 -36.95 78.59 23.79
N ASN A 198 -36.35 79.77 23.77
CA ASN A 198 -37.08 81.04 23.89
C ASN A 198 -37.99 81.31 22.68
N ALA A 199 -37.55 80.99 21.47
CA ALA A 199 -38.36 81.14 20.26
C ALA A 199 -39.58 80.20 20.27
N LEU A 200 -39.40 78.95 20.68
CA LEU A 200 -40.49 77.98 20.83
C LEU A 200 -41.48 78.41 21.92
N ARG A 201 -41.00 78.94 23.05
CA ARG A 201 -41.84 79.52 24.10
C ARG A 201 -42.63 80.74 23.60
N GLY A 202 -42.05 81.54 22.71
CA GLY A 202 -42.73 82.64 22.02
C GLY A 202 -43.90 82.14 21.18
N VAL A 203 -43.65 81.16 20.30
CA VAL A 203 -44.71 80.55 19.47
C VAL A 203 -45.80 79.92 20.35
N LYS A 204 -45.42 79.18 21.39
CA LYS A 204 -46.37 78.59 22.35
C LYS A 204 -47.30 79.65 22.94
N ARG A 205 -46.75 80.79 23.38
CA ARG A 205 -47.55 81.91 23.91
C ARG A 205 -48.51 82.46 22.86
N ASP A 206 -48.04 82.64 21.62
CA ASP A 206 -48.84 83.22 20.54
C ASP A 206 -49.99 82.27 20.12
N VAL A 207 -49.71 80.96 20.03
CA VAL A 207 -50.71 79.91 19.76
C VAL A 207 -51.74 79.83 20.90
N ASN A 208 -51.31 79.90 22.16
CA ASN A 208 -52.21 79.91 23.32
C ASN A 208 -53.11 81.14 23.32
N HIS A 209 -52.55 82.31 23.02
CA HIS A 209 -53.35 83.53 22.88
C HIS A 209 -54.36 83.42 21.74
N ALA A 210 -53.95 82.90 20.58
CA ALA A 210 -54.82 82.70 19.42
C ALA A 210 -55.97 81.71 19.72
N ALA A 211 -55.68 80.59 20.37
CA ALA A 211 -56.66 79.57 20.69
C ALA A 211 -57.65 80.00 21.79
N VAL A 212 -57.16 80.59 22.89
CA VAL A 212 -58.00 80.93 24.05
C VAL A 212 -58.73 82.27 23.89
N VAL A 213 -58.03 83.31 23.43
CA VAL A 213 -58.55 84.69 23.42
C VAL A 213 -59.20 85.05 22.08
N LEU A 214 -58.56 84.70 20.95
CA LEU A 214 -59.04 85.11 19.63
C LEU A 214 -60.06 84.12 19.02
N CYS A 215 -59.97 82.84 19.35
CA CYS A 215 -60.86 81.80 18.83
C CYS A 215 -61.95 81.40 19.83
N GLY A 216 -61.57 80.91 21.03
CA GLY A 216 -62.50 80.54 22.09
C GLY A 216 -63.48 79.39 21.75
N SER A 217 -63.32 78.71 20.61
CA SER A 217 -64.16 77.58 20.21
C SER A 217 -63.72 76.28 20.88
N PHE A 218 -64.63 75.29 20.93
CA PHE A 218 -64.31 73.96 21.47
C PHE A 218 -63.13 73.32 20.73
N ASP A 219 -63.06 73.45 19.41
CA ASP A 219 -61.98 72.87 18.60
C ASP A 219 -60.62 73.52 18.89
N CYS A 220 -60.58 74.84 19.10
CA CYS A 220 -59.36 75.57 19.48
C CYS A 220 -58.88 75.17 20.89
N MET A 221 -59.78 75.00 21.84
CA MET A 221 -59.43 74.55 23.21
C MET A 221 -58.98 73.09 23.22
N LYS A 222 -59.67 72.21 22.47
CA LYS A 222 -59.30 70.80 22.31
C LYS A 222 -57.91 70.65 21.69
N PHE A 223 -57.59 71.49 20.70
CA PHE A 223 -56.27 71.49 20.08
C PHE A 223 -55.13 71.74 21.08
N LEU A 224 -55.28 72.69 22.01
CA LEU A 224 -54.25 72.94 23.02
C LEU A 224 -53.99 71.70 23.89
N GLN A 225 -55.02 70.92 24.21
CA GLN A 225 -54.90 69.70 25.01
C GLN A 225 -54.26 68.54 24.23
N THR A 226 -54.53 68.41 22.93
CA THR A 226 -54.12 67.23 22.15
C THR A 226 -52.87 67.42 21.31
N SER A 227 -52.47 68.66 21.03
CA SER A 227 -51.43 68.95 20.03
C SER A 227 -49.99 68.86 20.55
N GLY A 228 -49.81 68.85 21.88
CA GLY A 228 -48.49 68.84 22.51
C GLY A 228 -47.80 70.21 22.57
N ILE A 229 -48.47 71.29 22.15
CA ILE A 229 -47.91 72.65 22.15
C ILE A 229 -47.41 73.10 23.53
N GLU A 230 -48.05 72.62 24.61
CA GLU A 230 -47.67 72.94 25.99
C GLU A 230 -46.31 72.38 26.41
N TYR A 231 -45.77 71.38 25.70
CA TYR A 231 -44.51 70.71 26.05
C TYR A 231 -43.38 70.99 25.03
N MET A 232 -43.64 71.83 24.02
CA MET A 232 -42.70 72.09 22.92
C MET A 232 -41.40 72.77 23.39
N ASP A 233 -41.45 73.55 24.46
CA ASP A 233 -40.30 74.26 25.04
C ASP A 233 -39.59 73.51 26.18
N THR A 234 -40.09 72.33 26.59
CA THR A 234 -39.61 71.57 27.76
C THR A 234 -38.86 70.28 27.40
N SER A 235 -38.50 70.08 26.12
CA SER A 235 -37.75 68.90 25.70
C SER A 235 -36.32 68.92 26.25
N ARG A 236 -35.82 67.77 26.71
CA ARG A 236 -34.45 67.60 27.24
C ARG A 236 -33.35 68.15 26.33
N CYS A 237 -33.56 68.07 25.00
CA CYS A 237 -32.60 68.56 24.00
C CYS A 237 -32.37 70.10 24.07
N LEU A 238 -33.24 70.82 24.77
CA LEU A 238 -33.22 72.28 24.91
C LEU A 238 -32.57 72.74 26.24
N HIS A 239 -32.11 71.80 27.08
CA HIS A 239 -31.58 72.06 28.42
C HIS A 239 -30.06 71.81 28.50
N LEU A 240 -29.29 72.41 27.59
CA LEU A 240 -27.82 72.33 27.60
C LEU A 240 -27.17 73.09 28.76
N ASP A 241 -27.96 73.82 29.55
CA ASP A 241 -27.56 74.37 30.83
C ASP A 241 -27.29 73.32 31.91
N GLU A 242 -27.81 72.10 31.76
CA GLU A 242 -27.66 70.98 32.70
C GLU A 242 -26.47 70.06 32.37
N VAL A 243 -25.83 70.25 31.22
CA VAL A 243 -24.66 69.46 30.80
C VAL A 243 -23.43 69.83 31.66
N PRO A 244 -22.61 68.86 32.09
CA PRO A 244 -21.43 69.13 32.91
C PRO A 244 -20.46 70.15 32.28
N GLU A 245 -19.83 70.96 33.13
CA GLU A 245 -18.76 71.86 32.72
C GLU A 245 -17.42 71.11 32.63
N SER A 246 -16.71 71.26 31.52
CA SER A 246 -15.47 70.54 31.25
C SER A 246 -14.20 71.25 31.74
N ASP A 247 -14.30 72.43 32.34
CA ASP A 247 -13.15 73.23 32.78
C ASP A 247 -12.33 72.54 33.87
N ARG A 248 -13.00 72.07 34.92
CA ARG A 248 -12.34 71.35 36.02
C ARG A 248 -11.79 70.01 35.56
N MET A 249 -12.53 69.29 34.70
CA MET A 249 -12.06 68.05 34.08
C MET A 249 -10.76 68.24 33.28
N LEU A 250 -10.66 69.34 32.52
CA LEU A 250 -9.43 69.68 31.79
C LEU A 250 -8.27 69.98 32.74
N VAL A 251 -8.51 70.64 33.87
CA VAL A 251 -7.48 70.90 34.90
C VAL A 251 -7.01 69.58 35.51
N ASP A 252 -7.94 68.72 35.91
CA ASP A 252 -7.65 67.41 36.51
C ASP A 252 -6.80 66.53 35.59
N LEU A 253 -7.19 66.40 34.32
CA LEU A 253 -6.46 65.60 33.33
C LEU A 253 -5.08 66.18 33.01
N ASN A 254 -4.94 67.51 32.93
CA ASN A 254 -3.63 68.15 32.72
C ASN A 254 -2.71 67.93 33.93
N ASN A 255 -3.24 68.01 35.15
CA ASN A 255 -2.48 67.74 36.37
C ASN A 255 -2.06 66.27 36.43
N MET A 256 -2.97 65.34 36.11
CA MET A 256 -2.66 63.92 36.02
C MET A 256 -1.55 63.64 35.00
N TYR A 257 -1.66 64.21 33.79
CA TYR A 257 -0.65 64.02 32.74
C TYR A 257 0.75 64.50 33.18
N LYS A 258 0.85 65.69 33.80
CA LYS A 258 2.13 66.25 34.27
C LYS A 258 2.82 65.32 35.28
N ASP A 259 2.04 64.79 36.22
CA ASP A 259 2.56 64.03 37.35
C ASP A 259 2.88 62.57 37.00
N ILE A 260 2.13 62.02 36.05
CA ILE A 260 2.26 60.62 35.64
C ILE A 260 3.23 60.41 34.47
N LYS A 261 3.70 61.50 33.86
CA LYS A 261 4.60 61.50 32.70
C LYS A 261 5.81 60.58 32.90
N GLY A 262 5.98 59.63 31.99
CA GLY A 262 7.11 58.70 31.98
C GLY A 262 7.06 57.56 33.03
N ARG A 263 6.07 57.54 33.93
CA ARG A 263 5.87 56.42 34.88
C ARG A 263 5.44 55.12 34.20
N PRO A 264 4.48 55.12 33.24
CA PRO A 264 4.05 53.87 32.60
C PRO A 264 5.18 53.10 31.90
N GLY A 265 6.11 53.83 31.26
CA GLY A 265 7.30 53.22 30.67
C GLY A 265 8.18 52.47 31.69
N ARG A 266 8.24 52.96 32.93
CA ARG A 266 8.96 52.29 34.03
C ARG A 266 8.21 51.06 34.55
N TRP A 267 6.88 51.09 34.63
CA TRP A 267 6.07 49.94 35.03
C TRP A 267 6.25 48.77 34.07
N ILE A 268 6.16 49.05 32.76
CA ILE A 268 6.41 48.05 31.71
C ILE A 268 7.86 47.55 31.76
N ALA A 269 8.84 48.43 32.03
CA ALA A 269 10.24 48.02 32.16
C ALA A 269 10.46 47.06 33.34
N ARG A 270 9.82 47.31 34.49
CA ARG A 270 9.87 46.42 35.66
C ARG A 270 9.21 45.07 35.38
N LEU A 271 8.04 45.07 34.74
CA LEU A 271 7.37 43.82 34.30
C LEU A 271 8.25 43.02 33.32
N ARG A 272 8.94 43.67 32.37
CA ARG A 272 9.93 43.02 31.51
C ARG A 272 11.15 42.51 32.30
N GLY A 273 11.50 43.13 33.41
CA GLY A 273 12.52 42.65 34.34
C GLY A 273 12.19 41.27 34.89
N VAL A 274 10.92 41.03 35.27
CA VAL A 274 10.41 39.71 35.66
C VAL A 274 10.56 38.71 34.51
N SER A 275 10.14 39.08 33.29
CA SER A 275 10.32 38.24 32.10
C SER A 275 11.79 37.85 31.85
N LYS A 276 12.73 38.79 32.06
CA LYS A 276 14.16 38.54 31.91
C LYS A 276 14.67 37.53 32.94
N LYS A 277 14.26 37.63 34.21
CA LYS A 277 14.62 36.64 35.24
C LYS A 277 14.13 35.23 34.92
N ILE A 278 12.90 35.10 34.39
CA ILE A 278 12.36 33.81 33.92
C ILE A 278 13.22 33.26 32.78
N LYS A 279 13.60 34.12 31.83
CA LYS A 279 14.46 33.74 30.71
C LYS A 279 15.84 33.27 31.18
N ASP A 280 16.44 33.97 32.14
CA ASP A 280 17.75 33.63 32.69
C ASP A 280 17.73 32.29 33.43
N GLU A 281 16.65 32.00 34.19
CA GLU A 281 16.46 30.71 34.86
C GLU A 281 16.30 29.57 33.85
N MET A 282 15.46 29.75 32.84
CA MET A 282 15.27 28.74 31.79
C MET A 282 16.54 28.52 30.95
N ALA A 283 17.33 29.56 30.71
CA ALA A 283 18.61 29.43 30.00
C ALA A 283 19.59 28.49 30.72
N ARG A 284 19.44 28.29 32.04
CA ARG A 284 20.21 27.33 32.83
C ARG A 284 19.65 25.90 32.77
N VAL A 285 18.32 25.75 32.77
CA VAL A 285 17.65 24.43 32.82
C VAL A 285 17.51 23.79 31.44
N SER A 286 17.37 24.58 30.38
CA SER A 286 17.16 24.10 29.01
C SER A 286 18.35 23.31 28.42
N PRO A 287 19.63 23.71 28.58
CA PRO A 287 20.74 23.03 27.90
C PRO A 287 20.93 21.55 28.28
N PRO A 288 20.85 21.12 29.55
CA PRO A 288 20.88 19.70 29.91
C PRO A 288 19.79 18.87 29.23
N ILE A 289 18.55 19.40 29.16
CA ILE A 289 17.42 18.71 28.53
C ILE A 289 17.65 18.58 27.02
N ILE A 290 18.04 19.67 26.35
CA ILE A 290 18.36 19.68 24.91
C ILE A 290 19.49 18.71 24.60
N ARG A 291 20.53 18.66 25.45
CA ARG A 291 21.65 17.71 25.30
C ARG A 291 21.17 16.27 25.39
N ASP A 292 20.29 15.95 26.31
CA ASP A 292 19.78 14.59 26.49
C ASP A 292 18.87 14.17 25.32
N ILE A 293 18.04 15.07 24.78
CA ILE A 293 17.27 14.84 23.53
C ILE A 293 18.22 14.55 22.36
N ARG A 294 19.27 15.37 22.19
CA ARG A 294 20.28 15.17 21.12
C ARG A 294 21.04 13.85 21.26
N LYS A 295 21.40 13.47 22.49
CA LYS A 295 22.01 12.16 22.76
C LYS A 295 21.08 11.02 22.35
N GLY A 296 19.78 11.16 22.59
CA GLY A 296 18.77 10.23 22.09
C GLY A 296 18.83 10.06 20.57
N GLY A 297 18.95 11.16 19.82
CA GLY A 297 19.05 11.12 18.35
C GLY A 297 20.29 10.39 17.85
N VAL A 298 21.43 10.58 18.52
CA VAL A 298 22.66 9.84 18.22
C VAL A 298 22.48 8.34 18.50
N LEU A 299 21.82 7.98 19.60
CA LEU A 299 21.52 6.58 19.94
C LEU A 299 20.59 5.93 18.90
N PHE A 300 19.47 6.57 18.54
CA PHE A 300 18.56 6.05 17.52
C PHE A 300 19.24 5.92 16.15
N THR A 301 20.07 6.89 15.77
CA THR A 301 20.84 6.82 14.51
C THR A 301 21.82 5.65 14.52
N LYS A 302 22.47 5.39 15.66
CA LYS A 302 23.39 4.25 15.83
C LYS A 302 22.66 2.91 15.71
N GLU A 303 21.49 2.78 16.35
CA GLU A 303 20.71 1.54 16.27
C GLU A 303 20.09 1.34 14.89
N ALA A 304 19.66 2.41 14.20
CA ALA A 304 19.23 2.33 12.81
C ALA A 304 20.36 1.82 11.90
N ALA A 305 21.56 2.41 12.01
CA ALA A 305 22.72 1.99 11.23
C ALA A 305 23.10 0.52 11.48
N ARG A 306 22.94 0.04 12.73
CA ARG A 306 23.17 -1.36 13.08
C ARG A 306 22.18 -2.29 12.36
N ILE A 307 20.91 -1.92 12.27
CA ILE A 307 19.91 -2.73 11.57
C ILE A 307 20.13 -2.67 10.06
N GLU A 308 20.47 -1.50 9.51
CA GLU A 308 20.86 -1.33 8.10
C GLU A 308 22.04 -2.25 7.75
N GLU A 309 23.09 -2.31 8.58
CA GLU A 309 24.26 -3.18 8.37
C GLU A 309 23.89 -4.67 8.34
N ILE A 310 23.02 -5.11 9.25
CA ILE A 310 22.52 -6.50 9.27
C ILE A 310 21.77 -6.81 7.96
N ILE A 311 20.90 -5.90 7.52
CA ILE A 311 20.12 -6.06 6.30
C ILE A 311 21.02 -6.09 5.06
N ASP A 312 22.03 -5.22 4.98
CA ASP A 312 22.99 -5.17 3.87
C ASP A 312 23.81 -6.46 3.75
N VAL A 313 24.25 -7.05 4.88
CA VAL A 313 24.95 -8.35 4.90
C VAL A 313 24.03 -9.44 4.36
N VAL A 314 22.78 -9.51 4.81
CA VAL A 314 21.81 -10.52 4.35
C VAL A 314 21.51 -10.35 2.85
N MET A 315 21.33 -9.12 2.36
CA MET A 315 21.12 -8.85 0.94
C MET A 315 22.33 -9.28 0.09
N SER A 316 23.55 -9.03 0.56
CA SER A 316 24.78 -9.44 -0.11
C SER A 316 24.89 -10.96 -0.21
N ASP A 317 24.62 -11.68 0.88
CA ASP A 317 24.64 -13.15 0.91
C ASP A 317 23.58 -13.77 0.00
N ILE A 318 22.37 -13.21 -0.03
CA ILE A 318 21.31 -13.62 -0.96
C ILE A 318 21.76 -13.41 -2.41
N HIS A 319 22.33 -12.25 -2.72
CA HIS A 319 22.79 -11.94 -4.08
C HIS A 319 23.91 -12.88 -4.53
N ILE A 320 24.93 -13.09 -3.69
CA ILE A 320 26.05 -13.99 -4.00
C ILE A 320 25.56 -15.44 -4.10
N GLY A 321 24.69 -15.88 -3.18
CA GLY A 321 24.08 -17.20 -3.21
C GLY A 321 23.31 -17.46 -4.50
N THR A 322 22.53 -16.47 -4.95
CA THR A 322 21.78 -16.51 -6.20
C THR A 322 22.69 -16.54 -7.41
N MET A 323 23.76 -15.74 -7.44
CA MET A 323 24.75 -15.77 -8.52
C MET A 323 25.45 -17.14 -8.64
N ARG A 324 25.79 -17.77 -7.51
CA ARG A 324 26.35 -19.14 -7.51
C ARG A 324 25.31 -20.17 -7.99
N ALA A 325 24.06 -20.03 -7.55
CA ALA A 325 22.98 -20.94 -7.93
C ALA A 325 22.62 -20.82 -9.43
N SER A 326 22.50 -19.60 -9.95
CA SER A 326 22.22 -19.32 -11.37
C SER A 326 23.33 -19.88 -12.26
N ARG A 327 24.62 -19.64 -11.93
CA ARG A 327 25.75 -20.22 -12.67
C ARG A 327 25.81 -21.74 -12.60
N ALA A 328 25.61 -22.33 -11.41
CA ALA A 328 25.58 -23.78 -11.28
C ALA A 328 24.43 -24.40 -12.08
N PHE A 329 23.29 -23.71 -12.15
CA PHE A 329 22.16 -24.13 -12.97
C PHE A 329 22.45 -23.99 -14.46
N GLU A 330 23.12 -22.92 -14.89
CA GLU A 330 23.56 -22.70 -16.28
C GLU A 330 24.55 -23.77 -16.74
N ASP A 331 25.59 -24.07 -15.93
CA ASP A 331 26.54 -25.15 -16.21
C ASP A 331 25.87 -26.52 -16.32
N LEU A 332 24.87 -26.79 -15.48
CA LEU A 332 24.06 -28.00 -15.56
C LEU A 332 23.17 -28.00 -16.80
N TYR A 333 22.56 -26.86 -17.12
CA TYR A 333 21.69 -26.68 -18.28
C TYR A 333 22.44 -26.93 -19.58
N ASP A 334 23.61 -26.33 -19.77
CA ASP A 334 24.37 -26.46 -21.01
C ASP A 334 24.76 -27.92 -21.27
N LYS A 335 25.27 -28.62 -20.26
CA LYS A 335 25.66 -30.04 -20.37
C LYS A 335 24.46 -30.98 -20.53
N PHE A 336 23.37 -30.69 -19.82
CA PHE A 336 22.18 -31.54 -19.82
C PHE A 336 21.33 -31.32 -21.07
N ASN A 337 21.22 -30.08 -21.55
CA ASN A 337 20.36 -29.72 -22.68
C ASN A 337 20.87 -30.33 -23.99
N GLU A 338 22.17 -30.19 -24.25
CA GLU A 338 22.80 -30.74 -25.46
C GLU A 338 22.61 -32.27 -25.52
N THR A 339 23.00 -32.97 -24.45
CA THR A 339 22.86 -34.43 -24.38
C THR A 339 21.41 -34.90 -24.45
N ARG A 340 20.48 -34.21 -23.77
CA ARG A 340 19.05 -34.49 -23.83
C ARG A 340 18.50 -34.35 -25.24
N GLN A 341 18.76 -33.24 -25.92
CA GLN A 341 18.20 -32.98 -27.25
C GLN A 341 18.60 -34.09 -28.23
N TYR A 342 19.86 -34.54 -28.20
CA TYR A 342 20.33 -35.67 -28.99
C TYR A 342 19.59 -36.98 -28.67
N VAL A 343 19.39 -37.30 -27.39
CA VAL A 343 18.68 -38.52 -26.96
C VAL A 343 17.20 -38.49 -27.37
N VAL A 344 16.51 -37.37 -27.16
CA VAL A 344 15.10 -37.21 -27.52
C VAL A 344 14.93 -37.29 -29.04
N GLN A 345 15.81 -36.64 -29.79
CA GLN A 345 15.80 -36.67 -31.26
C GLN A 345 16.09 -38.09 -31.78
N TYR A 346 17.04 -38.81 -31.19
CA TYR A 346 17.33 -40.20 -31.53
C TYR A 346 16.10 -41.10 -31.35
N ILE A 347 15.42 -41.01 -30.20
CA ILE A 347 14.20 -41.80 -29.94
C ILE A 347 13.10 -41.44 -30.94
N ALA A 348 12.90 -40.16 -31.23
CA ALA A 348 11.89 -39.71 -32.19
C ALA A 348 12.17 -40.21 -33.61
N VAL A 349 13.41 -40.09 -34.10
CA VAL A 349 13.79 -40.57 -35.44
C VAL A 349 13.74 -42.09 -35.53
N SER A 350 14.21 -42.80 -34.49
CA SER A 350 14.16 -44.26 -34.43
C SER A 350 12.72 -44.79 -34.47
N LEU A 351 11.82 -44.18 -33.68
CA LEU A 351 10.41 -44.55 -33.63
C LEU A 351 9.67 -44.20 -34.93
N LEU A 352 9.95 -43.03 -35.53
CA LEU A 352 9.40 -42.65 -36.84
C LEU A 352 9.87 -43.62 -37.93
N GLY A 353 11.14 -44.01 -37.91
CA GLY A 353 11.70 -45.05 -38.77
C GLY A 353 10.95 -46.38 -38.62
N ILE A 354 10.77 -46.87 -37.38
CA ILE A 354 10.01 -48.09 -37.09
C ILE A 354 8.56 -47.97 -37.62
N LEU A 355 7.86 -46.89 -37.32
CA LEU A 355 6.48 -46.67 -37.76
C LEU A 355 6.38 -46.64 -39.29
N SER A 356 7.30 -45.97 -39.98
CA SER A 356 7.32 -45.93 -41.45
C SER A 356 7.50 -47.32 -42.05
N ILE A 357 8.39 -48.14 -41.51
CA ILE A 357 8.63 -49.53 -41.95
C ILE A 357 7.38 -50.40 -41.67
N LEU A 358 6.73 -50.23 -40.52
CA LEU A 358 5.49 -50.94 -40.18
C LEU A 358 4.32 -50.56 -41.12
N VAL A 359 4.19 -49.28 -41.46
CA VAL A 359 3.17 -48.79 -42.41
C VAL A 359 3.47 -49.30 -43.82
N LEU A 360 4.70 -49.18 -44.30
CA LEU A 360 5.11 -49.68 -45.62
C LEU A 360 4.91 -51.19 -45.74
N SER A 361 5.26 -51.96 -44.70
CA SER A 361 5.05 -53.41 -44.68
C SER A 361 3.57 -53.80 -44.61
N LEU A 362 2.71 -53.00 -43.99
CA LEU A 362 1.25 -53.16 -44.08
C LEU A 362 0.72 -52.90 -45.49
N ILE A 363 1.13 -51.79 -46.12
CA ILE A 363 0.70 -51.41 -47.48
C ILE A 363 1.11 -52.51 -48.48
N VAL A 364 2.38 -52.90 -48.48
CA VAL A 364 2.90 -53.97 -49.37
C VAL A 364 2.26 -55.32 -49.03
N GLY A 365 2.06 -55.64 -47.75
CA GLY A 365 1.44 -56.89 -47.32
C GLY A 365 -0.04 -57.04 -47.70
N CYS A 366 -0.76 -55.91 -47.80
CA CYS A 366 -2.15 -55.86 -48.26
C CYS A 366 -2.25 -55.88 -49.79
N LEU A 367 -1.49 -55.04 -50.49
CA LEU A 367 -1.63 -54.77 -51.92
C LEU A 367 -0.84 -55.73 -52.84
N ALA A 368 0.32 -56.24 -52.43
CA ALA A 368 1.18 -57.05 -53.31
C ALA A 368 0.60 -58.45 -53.60
N PRO A 369 0.95 -59.09 -54.72
CA PRO A 369 0.58 -60.47 -55.00
C PRO A 369 1.31 -61.48 -54.08
N ARG A 370 0.71 -62.67 -53.90
CA ARG A 370 1.32 -63.77 -53.14
C ARG A 370 2.45 -64.41 -53.95
N PRO A 371 3.57 -64.83 -53.32
CA PRO A 371 4.67 -65.47 -54.02
C PRO A 371 4.24 -66.83 -54.60
N THR A 372 4.56 -67.08 -55.87
CA THR A 372 4.21 -68.32 -56.60
C THR A 372 5.32 -69.37 -56.61
N GLY A 373 6.54 -69.00 -56.20
CA GLY A 373 7.71 -69.89 -56.16
C GLY A 373 8.60 -69.85 -57.43
N ALA A 374 8.26 -69.03 -58.42
CA ALA A 374 9.10 -68.77 -59.59
C ALA A 374 10.27 -67.81 -59.25
N SER A 375 11.42 -67.97 -59.91
CA SER A 375 12.68 -67.30 -59.56
C SER A 375 12.75 -65.79 -59.83
N ASN A 376 11.81 -65.21 -60.58
CA ASN A 376 11.89 -63.82 -61.09
C ASN A 376 10.72 -62.90 -60.69
N GLU A 377 10.22 -62.97 -59.44
CA GLU A 377 9.20 -62.02 -58.94
C GLU A 377 9.79 -61.04 -57.90
N TYR A 378 10.11 -59.80 -58.33
CA TYR A 378 10.72 -58.80 -57.45
C TYR A 378 9.75 -58.12 -56.47
N PHE A 379 8.44 -58.00 -56.77
CA PHE A 379 7.48 -57.30 -55.88
C PHE A 379 6.37 -58.24 -55.36
N THR A 380 6.66 -58.97 -54.29
CA THR A 380 5.73 -59.92 -53.65
C THR A 380 5.55 -59.63 -52.16
N LYS A 381 4.51 -60.22 -51.53
CA LYS A 381 4.30 -60.17 -50.06
C LYS A 381 5.51 -60.66 -49.24
N ARG A 382 6.46 -61.35 -49.87
CA ARG A 382 7.73 -61.77 -49.25
C ARG A 382 8.57 -60.58 -48.79
N ILE A 383 8.56 -59.45 -49.53
CA ILE A 383 9.23 -58.21 -49.12
C ILE A 383 8.61 -57.66 -47.83
N ALA A 384 7.28 -57.64 -47.73
CA ALA A 384 6.60 -57.21 -46.51
C ALA A 384 7.00 -58.06 -45.29
N ALA A 385 7.23 -59.37 -45.48
CA ALA A 385 7.74 -60.24 -44.42
C ALA A 385 9.15 -59.87 -43.97
N TYR A 386 10.05 -59.52 -44.90
CA TYR A 386 11.40 -59.06 -44.56
C TYR A 386 11.38 -57.69 -43.86
N MET A 387 10.53 -56.77 -44.30
CA MET A 387 10.33 -55.47 -43.65
C MET A 387 9.75 -55.61 -42.24
N MET A 388 8.86 -56.58 -41.99
CA MET A 388 8.37 -56.90 -40.64
C MET A 388 9.47 -57.45 -39.73
N ILE A 389 10.40 -58.27 -40.26
CA ILE A 389 11.57 -58.75 -39.49
C ILE A 389 12.47 -57.57 -39.11
N LEU A 390 12.77 -56.71 -40.10
CA LEU A 390 13.58 -55.52 -39.87
C LEU A 390 12.95 -54.61 -38.81
N ALA A 391 11.64 -54.36 -38.89
CA ALA A 391 10.92 -53.61 -37.88
C ALA A 391 11.01 -54.26 -36.48
N MET A 392 10.83 -55.58 -36.36
CA MET A 392 10.96 -56.27 -35.07
C MET A 392 12.37 -56.16 -34.48
N ILE A 393 13.42 -56.28 -35.29
CA ILE A 393 14.82 -56.10 -34.84
C ILE A 393 15.00 -54.68 -34.30
N LEU A 394 14.58 -53.66 -35.06
CA LEU A 394 14.66 -52.27 -34.64
C LEU A 394 13.84 -51.99 -33.37
N ILE A 395 12.67 -52.63 -33.20
CA ILE A 395 11.86 -52.51 -32.00
C ILE A 395 12.59 -53.06 -30.77
N TYR A 396 13.21 -54.25 -30.84
CA TYR A 396 13.99 -54.79 -29.71
C TYR A 396 15.17 -53.88 -29.34
N CYS A 397 15.88 -53.32 -30.33
CA CYS A 397 16.97 -52.37 -30.09
C CYS A 397 16.46 -51.07 -29.46
N ALA A 398 15.39 -50.49 -29.98
CA ALA A 398 14.83 -49.23 -29.50
C ALA A 398 14.20 -49.35 -28.10
N LEU A 399 13.54 -50.48 -27.80
CA LEU A 399 12.87 -50.70 -26.50
C LEU A 399 13.84 -50.62 -25.32
N SER A 400 15.04 -51.20 -25.43
CA SER A 400 16.05 -51.14 -24.36
C SER A 400 16.50 -49.70 -24.08
N VAL A 401 16.72 -48.91 -25.13
CA VAL A 401 17.14 -47.51 -25.01
C VAL A 401 16.02 -46.65 -24.43
N MET A 402 14.78 -46.82 -24.91
CA MET A 402 13.61 -46.10 -24.40
C MET A 402 13.37 -46.38 -22.91
N LEU A 403 13.45 -47.64 -22.47
CA LEU A 403 13.28 -47.99 -21.06
C LEU A 403 14.41 -47.42 -20.17
N GLY A 404 15.64 -47.35 -20.67
CA GLY A 404 16.74 -46.70 -19.95
C GLY A 404 16.51 -45.20 -19.73
N VAL A 405 16.02 -44.50 -20.75
CA VAL A 405 15.68 -43.07 -20.66
C VAL A 405 14.46 -42.84 -19.74
N VAL A 406 13.46 -43.71 -19.81
CA VAL A 406 12.32 -43.72 -18.87
C VAL A 406 12.81 -43.82 -17.44
N LEU A 407 13.71 -44.75 -17.14
CA LEU A 407 14.23 -44.94 -15.79
C LEU A 407 14.89 -43.66 -15.26
N PHE A 408 15.73 -43.02 -16.09
CA PHE A 408 16.41 -41.78 -15.73
C PHE A 408 15.42 -40.64 -15.41
N TYR A 409 14.46 -40.37 -16.30
CA TYR A 409 13.48 -39.31 -16.09
C TYR A 409 12.47 -39.63 -14.99
N PHE A 410 12.11 -40.90 -14.78
CA PHE A 410 11.27 -41.33 -13.68
C PHE A 410 11.92 -41.04 -12.32
N VAL A 411 13.21 -41.39 -12.16
CA VAL A 411 13.93 -41.14 -10.91
C VAL A 411 14.04 -39.64 -10.63
N ILE A 412 14.45 -38.85 -11.62
CA ILE A 412 14.59 -37.39 -11.46
C ILE A 412 13.23 -36.74 -11.20
N GLY A 413 12.22 -37.05 -12.02
CA GLY A 413 10.87 -36.50 -11.90
C GLY A 413 10.19 -36.91 -10.59
N GLY A 414 10.33 -38.17 -10.18
CA GLY A 414 9.76 -38.70 -8.94
C GLY A 414 10.38 -38.09 -7.69
N VAL A 415 11.72 -37.97 -7.65
CA VAL A 415 12.43 -37.32 -6.55
C VAL A 415 12.09 -35.84 -6.47
N ALA A 416 12.12 -35.12 -7.60
CA ALA A 416 11.79 -33.69 -7.64
C ALA A 416 10.32 -33.43 -7.24
N TYR A 417 9.39 -34.24 -7.73
CA TYR A 417 7.97 -34.13 -7.39
C TYR A 417 7.71 -34.38 -5.90
N LYS A 418 8.25 -35.46 -5.33
CA LYS A 418 8.03 -35.77 -3.91
C LYS A 418 8.81 -34.86 -2.96
N GLY A 419 10.00 -34.41 -3.37
CA GLY A 419 10.86 -33.55 -2.56
C GLY A 419 10.40 -32.11 -2.49
N ALA A 420 10.03 -31.51 -3.63
CA ALA A 420 9.74 -30.08 -3.72
C ALA A 420 8.25 -29.76 -3.98
N CYS A 421 7.55 -30.55 -4.80
CA CYS A 421 6.22 -30.18 -5.33
C CYS A 421 5.02 -30.76 -4.57
N ALA A 422 5.13 -31.98 -4.06
CA ALA A 422 4.10 -32.62 -3.24
C ALA A 422 3.72 -31.81 -1.98
N PRO A 423 4.66 -31.16 -1.26
CA PRO A 423 4.34 -30.29 -0.13
C PRO A 423 3.41 -29.12 -0.45
N LEU A 424 3.39 -28.65 -1.71
CA LEU A 424 2.55 -27.53 -2.14
C LEU A 424 1.09 -27.95 -2.42
N ARG A 425 0.88 -29.20 -2.89
CA ARG A 425 -0.47 -29.73 -3.19
C ARG A 425 -1.14 -30.38 -1.98
N GLU A 426 -0.36 -30.94 -1.06
CA GLU A 426 -0.84 -31.49 0.21
C GLU A 426 -0.30 -30.62 1.35
N MET A 427 -1.07 -29.62 1.79
CA MET A 427 -0.80 -28.80 2.99
C MET A 427 -0.75 -29.60 4.32
N LYS A 428 -0.51 -30.92 4.28
CA LYS A 428 -0.34 -31.80 5.44
C LYS A 428 0.95 -32.60 5.33
N SER A 429 1.96 -32.11 6.06
CA SER A 429 2.99 -32.92 6.73
C SER A 429 3.58 -34.08 5.92
N SER A 430 4.16 -33.83 4.75
CA SER A 430 5.01 -34.84 4.12
C SER A 430 6.34 -34.92 4.89
N ALA A 431 6.67 -36.10 5.40
CA ALA A 431 7.87 -36.38 6.20
C ALA A 431 9.19 -36.00 5.50
N LEU A 432 9.15 -35.84 4.17
CA LEU A 432 10.27 -35.49 3.32
C LEU A 432 10.77 -34.05 3.53
N LEU A 433 9.87 -33.09 3.80
CA LEU A 433 10.26 -31.68 4.01
C LEU A 433 11.01 -31.49 5.33
N LYS A 434 10.73 -32.30 6.36
CA LYS A 434 11.55 -32.31 7.59
C LYS A 434 12.97 -32.82 7.37
N GLN A 435 13.19 -33.59 6.30
CA GLN A 435 14.38 -34.41 6.05
C GLN A 435 15.30 -33.84 4.96
N LEU A 436 14.78 -32.97 4.06
CA LEU A 436 15.57 -32.28 3.03
C LEU A 436 15.88 -30.81 3.34
N ASP A 437 15.23 -30.22 4.34
CA ASP A 437 15.37 -28.81 4.75
C ASP A 437 16.60 -28.57 5.64
N SER A 438 17.70 -29.27 5.34
CA SER A 438 19.01 -29.02 5.94
C SER A 438 19.75 -27.98 5.11
N GLU A 439 20.32 -27.00 5.80
CA GLU A 439 21.47 -26.16 5.41
C GLU A 439 21.26 -24.66 5.23
N ILE A 440 20.20 -24.04 5.80
CA ILE A 440 20.23 -22.59 6.03
C ILE A 440 19.70 -22.31 7.45
N ASP A 441 20.63 -22.20 8.41
CA ASP A 441 20.31 -21.73 9.75
C ASP A 441 20.43 -20.20 9.79
N LEU A 442 19.29 -19.52 9.70
CA LEU A 442 19.21 -18.05 9.77
C LEU A 442 19.79 -17.50 11.07
N ARG A 443 19.88 -18.31 12.14
CA ARG A 443 20.50 -17.89 13.40
C ARG A 443 21.98 -17.57 13.22
N THR A 444 22.71 -18.30 12.36
CA THR A 444 24.14 -18.00 12.10
C THR A 444 24.31 -16.70 11.31
N MET A 445 23.40 -16.40 10.38
CA MET A 445 23.37 -15.14 9.62
C MET A 445 23.04 -13.92 10.51
N PHE A 446 22.10 -14.05 11.44
CA PHE A 446 21.76 -12.98 12.39
C PHE A 446 22.68 -12.93 13.62
N SER A 447 23.59 -13.90 13.81
CA SER A 447 24.53 -13.95 14.95
C SER A 447 25.77 -13.06 14.80
N PHE A 448 25.65 -11.91 14.11
CA PHE A 448 26.65 -10.83 14.17
C PHE A 448 26.62 -10.10 15.53
N ARG A 449 26.54 -10.86 16.62
CA ARG A 449 26.84 -10.37 17.97
C ARG A 449 28.33 -10.60 18.16
N ASN A 450 29.09 -9.51 18.15
CA ASN A 450 30.49 -9.33 18.58
C ASN A 450 31.27 -10.60 18.95
N MET A 451 32.49 -10.71 18.43
CA MET A 451 33.56 -11.65 18.83
C MET A 451 33.87 -11.75 20.36
N ASP A 452 33.11 -11.10 21.25
CA ASP A 452 33.39 -11.02 22.69
C ASP A 452 32.18 -11.28 23.61
N VAL A 453 31.15 -12.02 23.18
CA VAL A 453 30.10 -12.50 24.10
C VAL A 453 30.16 -14.02 24.25
N PRO A 454 30.39 -14.57 25.47
CA PRO A 454 30.39 -16.01 25.68
C PRO A 454 29.02 -16.58 25.31
N ALA A 455 29.05 -17.61 24.48
CA ALA A 455 27.96 -18.50 24.06
C ALA A 455 26.62 -18.29 24.83
N VAL A 456 25.71 -17.53 24.22
CA VAL A 456 24.29 -17.59 24.59
C VAL A 456 23.80 -19.00 24.23
N ASN A 457 23.56 -19.81 25.25
CA ASN A 457 22.95 -21.15 25.26
C ASN A 457 22.72 -21.81 23.89
N VAL A 458 23.60 -22.76 23.56
CA VAL A 458 23.61 -23.66 22.38
C VAL A 458 22.46 -24.70 22.41
N SER A 459 21.24 -24.28 22.74
CA SER A 459 20.07 -25.18 22.91
C SER A 459 18.79 -24.64 22.27
N ALA A 460 18.90 -23.81 21.23
CA ALA A 460 17.77 -23.39 20.41
C ALA A 460 17.82 -24.12 19.06
N ASP A 461 16.67 -24.62 18.61
CA ASP A 461 16.54 -25.31 17.32
C ASP A 461 16.99 -24.41 16.14
N PRO A 462 17.63 -24.97 15.10
CA PRO A 462 18.07 -24.21 13.93
C PRO A 462 16.86 -23.60 13.21
N ILE A 463 16.96 -22.32 12.85
CA ILE A 463 15.85 -21.59 12.22
C ILE A 463 15.90 -21.84 10.72
N ARG A 464 14.95 -22.65 10.25
CA ARG A 464 14.85 -23.03 8.84
C ARG A 464 14.08 -21.99 8.04
N VAL A 465 14.40 -21.81 6.76
CA VAL A 465 13.67 -20.92 5.84
C VAL A 465 12.18 -21.31 5.79
N SER A 466 11.87 -22.61 5.83
CA SER A 466 10.49 -23.10 5.90
C SER A 466 9.72 -22.60 7.12
N SER A 467 10.40 -22.32 8.24
CA SER A 467 9.78 -21.81 9.46
C SER A 467 9.44 -20.32 9.34
N VAL A 468 10.30 -19.54 8.69
CA VAL A 468 10.03 -18.13 8.36
C VAL A 468 8.85 -18.05 7.40
N ILE A 469 8.86 -18.83 6.31
CA ILE A 469 7.77 -18.85 5.34
C ILE A 469 6.45 -19.28 5.98
N LYS A 470 6.47 -20.29 6.86
CA LYS A 470 5.28 -20.74 7.58
C LYS A 470 4.72 -19.69 8.54
N ALA A 471 5.58 -18.97 9.25
CA ALA A 471 5.15 -17.84 10.08
C ALA A 471 4.56 -16.71 9.23
N CYS A 472 5.15 -16.46 8.07
CA CYS A 472 4.70 -15.42 7.14
C CYS A 472 3.45 -15.78 6.31
N GLN A 473 2.85 -16.98 6.44
CA GLN A 473 1.65 -17.38 5.67
C GLN A 473 0.39 -16.57 6.02
N GLY A 474 0.37 -15.90 7.18
CA GLY A 474 -0.70 -15.01 7.62
C GLY A 474 -0.43 -13.53 7.33
N ASN A 475 -1.25 -12.65 7.91
CA ASN A 475 -0.99 -11.21 7.94
C ASN A 475 -0.03 -10.83 9.08
N ASP A 476 1.05 -11.59 9.23
CA ASP A 476 2.05 -11.35 10.27
C ASP A 476 3.16 -10.42 9.79
N TYR A 477 4.05 -10.04 10.71
CA TYR A 477 5.16 -9.12 10.47
C TYR A 477 6.48 -9.78 10.86
N LEU A 478 7.53 -9.48 10.09
CA LEU A 478 8.86 -10.06 10.27
C LEU A 478 9.39 -9.84 11.70
N PHE A 479 9.19 -8.66 12.27
CA PHE A 479 9.66 -8.33 13.62
C PHE A 479 9.02 -9.18 14.72
N ASN A 480 7.74 -9.60 14.56
CA ASN A 480 7.09 -10.51 15.51
C ASN A 480 7.80 -11.87 15.50
N PHE A 481 8.11 -12.38 14.32
CA PHE A 481 8.87 -13.63 14.17
C PHE A 481 10.29 -13.53 14.75
N LEU A 482 10.98 -12.41 14.50
CA LEU A 482 12.33 -12.18 15.04
C LEU A 482 12.34 -12.10 16.57
N ASP A 483 11.31 -11.51 17.17
CA ASP A 483 11.14 -11.37 18.61
C ASP A 483 10.81 -12.72 19.28
N GLU A 484 9.81 -13.44 18.77
CA GLU A 484 9.42 -14.77 19.26
C GLU A 484 10.58 -15.77 19.27
N ASN A 485 11.47 -15.69 18.28
CA ASN A 485 12.63 -16.57 18.13
C ASN A 485 13.90 -16.05 18.81
N ARG A 486 13.80 -14.93 19.54
CA ARG A 486 14.89 -14.24 20.25
C ARG A 486 16.09 -13.93 19.35
N ILE A 487 15.81 -13.51 18.13
CA ILE A 487 16.81 -13.06 17.15
C ILE A 487 17.04 -11.55 17.32
N PHE A 488 15.96 -10.79 17.45
CA PHE A 488 15.97 -9.35 17.65
C PHE A 488 14.79 -8.94 18.54
N ASP A 489 15.08 -8.39 19.72
CA ASP A 489 14.09 -7.93 20.69
C ASP A 489 13.90 -6.41 20.51
N ILE A 490 12.74 -6.02 19.98
CA ILE A 490 12.38 -4.60 19.80
C ILE A 490 11.92 -3.96 21.13
N ASP A 491 11.54 -4.75 22.13
CA ASP A 491 11.10 -4.26 23.43
C ASP A 491 12.29 -3.79 24.30
N ASP A 492 13.51 -4.18 23.98
CA ASP A 492 14.72 -3.62 24.61
C ASP A 492 14.80 -2.09 24.47
N PHE A 493 14.19 -1.52 23.42
CA PHE A 493 14.08 -0.07 23.26
C PHE A 493 13.19 0.59 24.33
N LEU A 494 12.20 -0.10 24.89
CA LEU A 494 11.37 0.41 25.99
C LEU A 494 12.18 0.61 27.28
N ARG A 495 13.34 -0.03 27.39
CA ARG A 495 14.25 0.06 28.55
C ARG A 495 15.25 1.20 28.44
N LEU A 496 15.38 1.84 27.27
CA LEU A 496 16.27 2.99 27.06
C LEU A 496 15.77 4.22 27.81
N ARG A 497 16.50 4.60 28.87
CA ARG A 497 16.32 5.89 29.54
C ARG A 497 17.19 6.95 28.85
N ILE A 498 16.58 7.70 27.94
CA ILE A 498 17.26 8.76 27.16
C ILE A 498 17.45 10.02 28.02
N VAL A 499 16.46 10.35 28.84
CA VAL A 499 16.54 11.46 29.79
C VAL A 499 17.23 10.96 31.04
N THR A 500 18.45 11.44 31.29
CA THR A 500 19.05 11.23 32.61
C THR A 500 18.22 12.02 33.62
N PRO A 501 17.85 11.43 34.78
CA PRO A 501 17.25 12.21 35.84
C PRO A 501 18.31 13.23 36.26
N VAL A 502 18.22 14.44 35.75
CA VAL A 502 19.02 15.56 36.21
C VAL A 502 18.82 15.57 37.72
N GLU A 503 19.89 15.50 38.51
CA GLU A 503 19.79 15.85 39.93
C GLU A 503 19.27 17.29 39.96
N ARG A 504 17.95 17.41 40.10
CA ARG A 504 17.19 18.67 40.09
C ARG A 504 17.53 19.38 41.39
N LYS A 505 18.75 19.91 41.51
CA LYS A 505 19.06 20.92 42.50
C LYS A 505 18.23 22.14 42.13
N GLN A 506 17.07 22.23 42.78
CA GLN A 506 16.21 23.40 42.83
C GLN A 506 17.11 24.60 43.14
N ASP A 507 17.25 25.52 42.20
CA ASP A 507 18.14 26.63 42.42
C ASP A 507 17.49 27.62 43.38
N THR A 508 18.18 27.93 44.46
CA THR A 508 17.75 28.88 45.48
C THR A 508 17.83 30.34 45.02
N ASN A 509 18.18 30.64 43.76
CA ASN A 509 18.45 32.00 43.29
C ASN A 509 17.31 32.70 42.55
N LEU A 510 16.23 32.00 42.13
CA LEU A 510 15.06 32.69 41.53
C LEU A 510 14.21 33.33 42.62
N ASP A 511 14.65 34.48 43.12
CA ASP A 511 13.92 35.28 44.09
C ASP A 511 13.12 36.40 43.41
N LEU A 512 11.80 36.23 43.38
CA LEU A 512 10.84 37.24 42.94
C LEU A 512 10.22 38.01 44.13
N SER A 513 10.61 37.71 45.37
CA SER A 513 10.02 38.30 46.58
C SER A 513 10.27 39.82 46.71
N LYS A 514 11.23 40.35 45.96
CA LYS A 514 11.60 41.78 45.96
C LYS A 514 11.14 42.53 44.71
N GLU A 515 10.45 41.85 43.80
CA GLU A 515 9.96 42.49 42.57
C GLU A 515 8.72 43.34 42.83
N PHE A 516 8.68 44.49 42.18
CA PHE A 516 7.54 45.40 42.20
C PHE A 516 7.39 46.06 40.82
N ILE A 517 6.16 46.33 40.42
CA ILE A 517 5.77 47.00 39.19
C ILE A 517 5.46 48.49 39.47
N LEU A 518 4.67 48.78 40.51
CA LEU A 518 4.27 50.10 40.99
C LEU A 518 5.06 50.46 42.26
N THR A 519 5.63 51.68 42.31
CA THR A 519 6.19 52.20 43.57
C THR A 519 5.07 52.51 44.57
N GLU A 520 5.42 52.69 45.85
CA GLU A 520 4.43 53.14 46.84
C GLU A 520 3.79 54.48 46.46
N GLU A 521 4.57 55.42 45.90
CA GLU A 521 4.01 56.67 45.38
C GLU A 521 3.04 56.45 44.21
N ASP A 522 3.38 55.58 43.26
CA ASP A 522 2.49 55.25 42.13
C ASP A 522 1.15 54.74 42.66
N ARG A 523 1.20 53.83 43.62
CA ARG A 523 0.06 53.10 44.18
C ARG A 523 -0.83 53.96 45.08
N ASN A 524 -0.22 54.75 45.96
CA ASN A 524 -0.92 55.44 47.05
C ASN A 524 -1.20 56.91 46.74
N VAL A 525 -0.43 57.54 45.83
CA VAL A 525 -0.53 58.98 45.54
C VAL A 525 -1.07 59.22 44.14
N PHE A 526 -0.41 58.69 43.12
CA PHE A 526 -0.73 59.07 41.74
C PHE A 526 -2.00 58.39 41.21
N LEU A 527 -2.15 57.09 41.42
CA LEU A 527 -3.30 56.33 40.92
C LEU A 527 -4.59 56.56 41.72
N ASN A 528 -4.51 57.13 42.93
CA ASN A 528 -5.70 57.50 43.72
C ASN A 528 -6.19 58.93 43.43
N ARG A 529 -5.40 59.74 42.72
CA ARG A 529 -5.70 61.16 42.55
C ARG A 529 -7.00 61.42 41.80
N MET A 530 -7.37 60.55 40.86
CA MET A 530 -8.56 60.70 40.04
C MET A 530 -9.82 60.12 40.68
N GLU A 531 -9.75 59.46 41.84
CA GLU A 531 -10.89 58.72 42.40
C GLU A 531 -12.06 59.64 42.80
N ASN A 532 -11.78 60.88 43.21
CA ASN A 532 -12.79 61.84 43.68
C ASN A 532 -12.75 63.19 42.93
N THR A 533 -12.26 63.22 41.69
CA THR A 533 -12.18 64.44 40.87
C THR A 533 -13.28 64.47 39.82
N GLU A 534 -13.65 65.66 39.34
CA GLU A 534 -14.64 65.79 38.26
C GLU A 534 -14.12 65.15 36.97
N GLY A 535 -12.81 65.25 36.70
CA GLY A 535 -12.18 64.53 35.59
C GLY A 535 -12.19 63.01 35.76
N GLY A 536 -12.20 62.50 36.99
CA GLY A 536 -12.31 61.07 37.29
C GLY A 536 -13.71 60.51 37.06
N LEU A 537 -14.73 61.30 37.40
CA LEU A 537 -16.13 60.97 37.16
C LEU A 537 -16.54 61.05 35.68
N PHE A 538 -15.61 61.35 34.78
CA PHE A 538 -15.88 61.41 33.35
C PHE A 538 -16.44 60.08 32.81
N HIS A 539 -17.58 60.19 32.13
CA HIS A 539 -18.20 59.18 31.27
C HIS A 539 -19.08 59.92 30.24
N SER A 540 -19.08 59.53 28.96
CA SER A 540 -19.83 60.28 27.94
C SER A 540 -21.34 60.34 28.17
N ASP A 541 -21.93 59.33 28.82
CA ASP A 541 -23.36 59.28 29.20
C ASP A 541 -23.85 60.56 29.87
N LEU A 542 -23.00 61.20 30.70
CA LEU A 542 -23.33 62.47 31.36
C LEU A 542 -23.67 63.61 30.38
N TRP A 543 -23.22 63.50 29.13
CA TRP A 543 -23.54 64.41 28.03
C TRP A 543 -24.58 63.81 27.08
N LEU A 544 -24.43 62.53 26.73
CA LEU A 544 -25.27 61.87 25.72
C LEU A 544 -26.75 61.79 26.14
N ASP A 545 -27.05 61.82 27.45
CA ASP A 545 -28.43 61.87 27.95
C ASP A 545 -29.17 63.17 27.59
N LEU A 546 -28.43 64.27 27.40
CA LEU A 546 -28.97 65.61 27.16
C LEU A 546 -28.75 66.08 25.71
N ILE A 547 -27.85 65.45 24.97
CA ILE A 547 -27.52 65.77 23.57
C ILE A 547 -28.39 64.95 22.61
N CYS A 548 -29.05 65.62 21.67
CA CYS A 548 -29.89 64.97 20.68
C CYS A 548 -29.25 65.06 19.29
N GLU A 549 -28.69 63.96 18.79
CA GLU A 549 -28.06 63.92 17.44
C GLU A 549 -29.05 64.21 16.28
N ASP A 550 -30.35 64.11 16.56
CA ASP A 550 -31.48 64.44 15.68
C ASP A 550 -32.56 65.23 16.44
N LEU A 551 -32.89 66.44 15.96
CA LEU A 551 -33.91 67.32 16.57
C LEU A 551 -35.32 67.05 16.04
N SER A 552 -35.49 66.06 15.16
CA SER A 552 -36.80 65.55 14.72
C SER A 552 -37.70 65.13 15.88
N ILE A 553 -37.12 64.80 17.05
CA ILE A 553 -37.85 64.49 18.28
C ILE A 553 -38.76 65.64 18.76
N LEU A 554 -38.44 66.89 18.43
CA LEU A 554 -39.30 68.05 18.72
C LEU A 554 -40.53 68.14 17.78
N ASN A 555 -40.52 67.41 16.67
CA ASN A 555 -41.59 67.27 15.69
C ASN A 555 -42.25 68.60 15.25
N LEU A 556 -41.43 69.63 15.01
CA LEU A 556 -41.93 70.97 14.67
C LEU A 556 -42.67 71.03 13.33
N ASP A 557 -42.41 70.12 12.39
CA ASP A 557 -43.15 70.08 11.11
C ASP A 557 -44.60 69.65 11.32
N HIS A 558 -44.82 68.55 12.05
CA HIS A 558 -46.16 68.07 12.36
C HIS A 558 -46.91 69.10 13.22
N MET A 559 -46.21 69.69 14.20
CA MET A 559 -46.77 70.75 15.03
C MET A 559 -47.20 71.95 14.17
N GLY A 560 -46.31 72.43 13.30
CA GLY A 560 -46.61 73.52 12.37
C GLY A 560 -47.79 73.21 11.46
N GLN A 561 -47.82 72.03 10.84
CA GLN A 561 -48.93 71.61 9.98
C GLN A 561 -50.26 71.53 10.74
N SER A 562 -50.24 71.06 11.99
CA SER A 562 -51.43 70.97 12.84
C SER A 562 -51.96 72.36 13.21
N ILE A 563 -51.07 73.30 13.55
CA ILE A 563 -51.42 74.71 13.79
C ILE A 563 -52.05 75.34 12.54
N ARG A 564 -51.45 75.11 11.38
CA ARG A 564 -51.93 75.63 10.10
C ARG A 564 -53.30 75.06 9.70
N ALA A 565 -53.47 73.75 9.90
CA ALA A 565 -54.72 73.05 9.62
C ALA A 565 -55.85 73.59 10.50
N LEU A 566 -55.60 73.79 11.80
CA LEU A 566 -56.55 74.44 12.69
C LEU A 566 -56.90 75.83 12.18
N GLY A 567 -55.91 76.68 11.90
CA GLY A 567 -56.13 78.05 11.43
C GLY A 567 -56.99 78.14 10.15
N ARG A 568 -56.81 77.18 9.22
CA ARG A 568 -57.58 77.09 7.96
C ARG A 568 -58.98 76.50 8.12
N SER A 569 -59.22 75.71 9.17
CA SER A 569 -60.53 75.12 9.45
C SER A 569 -61.53 76.13 10.02
N LEU A 570 -61.04 77.25 10.55
CA LEU A 570 -61.87 78.29 11.16
C LEU A 570 -62.59 79.15 10.11
N SER A 571 -63.83 79.53 10.41
CA SER A 571 -64.61 80.46 9.57
C SER A 571 -64.00 81.86 9.58
N TRP A 572 -63.59 82.35 8.40
CA TRP A 572 -62.98 83.68 8.25
C TRP A 572 -63.84 84.81 8.82
N ASN A 573 -65.16 84.73 8.63
CA ASN A 573 -66.08 85.79 9.08
C ASN A 573 -66.13 85.96 10.61
N ASN A 574 -65.84 84.88 11.35
CA ASN A 574 -65.94 84.87 12.82
C ASN A 574 -64.57 84.92 13.49
N TYR A 575 -63.52 84.40 12.85
CA TYR A 575 -62.23 84.12 13.48
C TYR A 575 -61.03 84.62 12.67
N ALA A 576 -61.19 85.63 11.81
CA ALA A 576 -60.11 86.16 10.96
C ALA A 576 -58.79 86.43 11.72
N ALA A 577 -58.88 87.05 12.91
CA ALA A 577 -57.71 87.34 13.74
C ALA A 577 -57.01 86.06 14.25
N ALA A 578 -57.76 85.03 14.65
CA ALA A 578 -57.20 83.75 15.08
C ALA A 578 -56.58 82.99 13.91
N SER A 579 -57.25 82.94 12.75
CA SER A 579 -56.72 82.31 11.53
C SER A 579 -55.39 82.94 11.09
N VAL A 580 -55.28 84.27 11.11
CA VAL A 580 -54.02 84.98 10.81
C VAL A 580 -52.96 84.68 11.87
N ALA A 581 -53.31 84.67 13.16
CA ALA A 581 -52.38 84.36 14.24
C ALA A 581 -51.82 82.93 14.13
N PHE A 582 -52.65 81.94 13.78
CA PHE A 582 -52.19 80.57 13.54
C PHE A 582 -51.31 80.43 12.29
N GLU A 583 -51.61 81.14 11.19
CA GLU A 583 -50.73 81.15 10.02
C GLU A 583 -49.38 81.81 10.35
N ASN A 584 -49.38 82.90 11.12
CA ASN A 584 -48.16 83.56 11.61
C ASN A 584 -47.35 82.65 12.55
N ALA A 585 -48.00 81.88 13.41
CA ALA A 585 -47.36 80.89 14.27
C ALA A 585 -46.73 79.75 13.46
N TYR A 586 -47.42 79.26 12.42
CA TYR A 586 -46.87 78.28 11.48
C TYR A 586 -45.61 78.81 10.77
N VAL A 587 -45.68 80.01 10.19
CA VAL A 587 -44.53 80.64 9.52
C VAL A 587 -43.37 80.84 10.49
N SER A 588 -43.66 81.23 11.73
CA SER A 588 -42.68 81.35 12.81
C SER A 588 -41.99 80.01 13.10
N LEU A 589 -42.72 78.90 13.20
CA LEU A 589 -42.12 77.57 13.42
C LEU A 589 -41.23 77.12 12.24
N VAL A 590 -41.67 77.36 11.01
CA VAL A 590 -40.88 77.04 9.81
C VAL A 590 -39.56 77.83 9.83
N SER A 591 -39.62 79.12 10.16
CA SER A 591 -38.44 79.99 10.30
C SER A 591 -37.52 79.54 11.44
N VAL A 592 -38.08 79.22 12.61
CA VAL A 592 -37.34 78.71 13.77
C VAL A 592 -36.60 77.42 13.40
N LYS A 593 -37.29 76.45 12.79
CA LYS A 593 -36.66 75.21 12.35
C LYS A 593 -35.50 75.47 11.37
N ALA A 594 -35.74 76.27 10.33
CA ALA A 594 -34.73 76.57 9.31
C ALA A 594 -33.47 77.25 9.87
N ASN A 595 -33.63 78.13 10.86
CA ASN A 595 -32.53 78.90 11.44
C ASN A 595 -31.72 78.14 12.48
N PHE A 596 -32.33 77.20 13.22
CA PHE A 596 -31.69 76.57 14.38
C PHE A 596 -31.28 75.11 14.19
N TYR A 597 -32.03 74.29 13.44
CA TYR A 597 -31.84 72.83 13.41
C TYR A 597 -30.46 72.41 12.89
N TYR A 598 -30.09 72.90 11.72
CA TYR A 598 -28.85 72.48 11.04
C TYR A 598 -27.60 72.75 11.90
N GLY A 599 -27.53 73.93 12.52
CA GLY A 599 -26.41 74.31 13.39
C GLY A 599 -26.33 73.46 14.66
N LEU A 600 -27.47 73.24 15.33
CA LEU A 600 -27.53 72.43 16.54
C LEU A 600 -27.18 70.97 16.27
N GLU A 601 -27.83 70.32 15.30
CA GLU A 601 -27.59 68.91 14.99
C GLU A 601 -26.13 68.65 14.61
N LYS A 602 -25.53 69.57 13.83
CA LYS A 602 -24.11 69.49 13.48
C LYS A 602 -23.23 69.49 14.74
N ASN A 603 -23.45 70.40 15.66
CA ASN A 603 -22.64 70.50 16.88
C ASN A 603 -22.93 69.35 17.86
N PHE A 604 -24.17 68.90 17.97
CA PHE A 604 -24.54 67.72 18.77
C PHE A 604 -23.84 66.46 18.27
N ARG A 605 -23.81 66.22 16.96
CA ARG A 605 -23.04 65.11 16.37
C ARG A 605 -21.54 65.28 16.60
N LEU A 606 -21.02 66.51 16.53
CA LEU A 606 -19.60 66.78 16.81
C LEU A 606 -19.24 66.45 18.27
N MET A 607 -20.06 66.89 19.22
CA MET A 607 -19.90 66.60 20.64
C MET A 607 -19.97 65.09 20.90
N ALA A 608 -21.05 64.43 20.45
CA ALA A 608 -21.23 62.99 20.63
C ALA A 608 -20.06 62.18 20.05
N LYS A 609 -19.55 62.58 18.88
CA LYS A 609 -18.37 61.97 18.27
C LYS A 609 -17.12 62.10 19.15
N HIS A 610 -16.80 63.31 19.63
CA HIS A 610 -15.61 63.52 20.45
C HIS A 610 -15.71 62.85 21.82
N LEU A 611 -16.91 62.79 22.41
CA LEU A 611 -17.17 62.10 23.67
C LEU A 611 -16.96 60.59 23.55
N LYS A 612 -17.49 59.95 22.50
CA LYS A 612 -17.26 58.51 22.23
C LYS A 612 -15.78 58.18 22.01
N ILE A 613 -15.03 59.06 21.33
CA ILE A 613 -13.57 58.90 21.17
C ILE A 613 -12.86 58.92 22.53
N ILE A 614 -13.32 59.74 23.47
CA ILE A 614 -12.73 59.79 24.81
C ILE A 614 -13.04 58.49 25.56
N ASP A 615 -14.26 57.98 25.47
CA ASP A 615 -14.64 56.72 26.12
C ASP A 615 -13.73 55.56 25.71
N GLU A 616 -13.57 55.37 24.40
CA GLU A 616 -12.66 54.35 23.84
C GLU A 616 -11.21 54.56 24.29
N ALA A 617 -10.81 55.81 24.49
CA ALA A 617 -9.44 56.18 24.80
C ALA A 617 -9.08 55.94 26.28
N VAL A 618 -9.99 56.18 27.22
CA VAL A 618 -9.67 56.27 28.66
C VAL A 618 -10.49 55.38 29.58
N LEU A 619 -11.61 54.79 29.15
CA LEU A 619 -12.40 53.89 29.98
C LEU A 619 -11.90 52.45 29.91
N TYR A 620 -12.16 51.70 30.97
CA TYR A 620 -11.98 50.25 31.08
C TYR A 620 -13.33 49.62 31.41
N GLU A 621 -13.78 48.65 30.62
CA GLU A 621 -15.08 47.95 30.83
C GLU A 621 -16.28 48.89 31.05
N ASN A 622 -16.26 50.08 30.43
CA ASN A 622 -17.30 51.11 30.55
C ASN A 622 -17.48 51.71 31.97
N TYR A 623 -16.49 51.56 32.85
CA TYR A 623 -16.42 52.32 34.10
C TYR A 623 -15.91 53.75 33.82
N ASN A 624 -16.30 54.72 34.66
CA ASN A 624 -15.73 56.08 34.58
C ASN A 624 -14.19 56.03 34.75
N LEU A 625 -13.51 57.13 34.39
CA LEU A 625 -12.04 57.17 34.38
C LEU A 625 -11.41 56.85 35.75
N GLY A 626 -11.96 57.39 36.84
CA GLY A 626 -11.48 57.18 38.19
C GLY A 626 -11.57 55.72 38.62
N ASP A 627 -12.74 55.10 38.40
CA ASP A 627 -12.99 53.69 38.67
C ASP A 627 -12.16 52.78 37.77
N SER A 628 -11.99 53.12 36.49
CA SER A 628 -11.12 52.41 35.56
C SER A 628 -9.68 52.35 36.08
N ILE A 629 -9.13 53.48 36.52
CA ILE A 629 -7.78 53.56 37.10
C ILE A 629 -7.71 52.76 38.41
N LYS A 630 -8.73 52.86 39.27
CA LYS A 630 -8.80 52.15 40.55
C LYS A 630 -8.81 50.64 40.38
N ILE A 631 -9.70 50.11 39.53
CA ILE A 631 -9.82 48.68 39.21
C ILE A 631 -8.49 48.17 38.64
N LEU A 632 -7.92 48.86 37.66
CA LEU A 632 -6.65 48.45 37.05
C LEU A 632 -5.50 48.51 38.04
N LYS A 633 -5.44 49.53 38.91
CA LYS A 633 -4.47 49.61 40.01
C LYS A 633 -4.60 48.38 40.92
N GLU A 634 -5.80 48.06 41.40
CA GLU A 634 -6.04 46.91 42.28
C GLU A 634 -5.61 45.59 41.62
N LYS A 635 -5.91 45.41 40.33
CA LYS A 635 -5.44 44.26 39.54
C LYS A 635 -3.93 44.20 39.44
N VAL A 636 -3.24 45.31 39.17
CA VAL A 636 -1.76 45.34 39.16
C VAL A 636 -1.18 45.02 40.53
N VAL A 637 -1.79 45.51 41.61
CA VAL A 637 -1.36 45.18 42.99
C VAL A 637 -1.53 43.69 43.30
N ALA A 638 -2.64 43.09 42.87
CA ALA A 638 -2.86 41.65 42.99
C ALA A 638 -1.82 40.87 42.15
N ALA A 639 -1.53 41.33 40.94
CA ALA A 639 -0.53 40.75 40.04
C ALA A 639 0.86 40.70 40.70
N GLU A 640 1.29 41.84 41.24
CA GLU A 640 2.57 41.93 41.94
C GLU A 640 2.62 41.03 43.17
N LYS A 641 1.55 40.99 43.96
CA LYS A 641 1.48 40.13 45.13
C LYS A 641 1.59 38.66 44.72
N PHE A 642 0.92 38.25 43.65
CA PHE A 642 1.05 36.90 43.10
C PHE A 642 2.49 36.61 42.65
N ILE A 643 3.10 37.50 41.85
CA ILE A 643 4.49 37.36 41.39
C ILE A 643 5.45 37.23 42.57
N ARG A 644 5.24 38.03 43.63
CA ARG A 644 6.09 38.07 44.81
C ARG A 644 5.95 36.85 45.70
N ASP A 645 4.70 36.48 46.01
CA ASP A 645 4.39 35.48 47.03
C ASP A 645 4.37 34.07 46.44
N GLN A 646 3.96 33.91 45.18
CA GLN A 646 3.75 32.61 44.51
C GLN A 646 4.55 32.44 43.21
N GLY A 647 5.08 33.52 42.61
CA GLY A 647 5.71 33.48 41.29
C GLY A 647 6.88 32.49 41.19
N THR A 648 7.78 32.45 42.17
CA THR A 648 8.90 31.50 42.18
C THR A 648 8.41 30.04 42.21
N SER A 649 7.42 29.73 43.07
CA SER A 649 6.85 28.38 43.16
C SER A 649 6.11 27.98 41.88
N TYR A 650 5.34 28.91 41.31
CA TYR A 650 4.61 28.73 40.06
C TYR A 650 5.56 28.41 38.90
N ILE A 651 6.60 29.23 38.69
CA ILE A 651 7.59 29.03 37.63
C ILE A 651 8.35 27.71 37.82
N THR A 652 8.72 27.37 39.07
CA THR A 652 9.42 26.12 39.37
C THR A 652 8.55 24.91 39.06
N SER A 653 7.28 24.92 39.47
CA SER A 653 6.32 23.84 39.19
C SER A 653 6.08 23.68 37.69
N LEU A 654 5.94 24.79 36.96
CA LEU A 654 5.68 24.78 35.52
C LEU A 654 6.92 24.29 34.73
N GLY A 655 8.13 24.67 35.17
CA GLY A 655 9.39 24.13 34.63
C GLY A 655 9.60 22.63 34.92
N GLN A 656 9.15 22.15 36.08
CA GLN A 656 9.16 20.71 36.40
C GLN A 656 8.17 19.93 35.51
N ASN A 657 6.97 20.47 35.32
CA ASN A 657 5.98 19.90 34.40
C ASN A 657 6.52 19.85 32.96
N LEU A 658 7.20 20.89 32.50
CA LEU A 658 7.84 20.88 31.17
C LEU A 658 8.82 19.71 31.02
N THR A 659 9.65 19.46 32.03
CA THR A 659 10.59 18.32 32.00
C THR A 659 9.86 16.98 31.93
N ALA A 660 8.78 16.83 32.70
CA ALA A 660 7.95 15.63 32.68
C ALA A 660 7.25 15.42 31.32
N VAL A 661 6.77 16.51 30.72
CA VAL A 661 6.17 16.48 29.37
C VAL A 661 7.18 16.04 28.33
N VAL A 662 8.42 16.57 28.34
CA VAL A 662 9.48 16.16 27.41
C VAL A 662 9.80 14.67 27.58
N GLU A 663 9.91 14.19 28.81
CA GLU A 663 10.17 12.77 29.10
C GLU A 663 9.03 11.87 28.58
N ASP A 664 7.77 12.27 28.79
CA ASP A 664 6.62 11.53 28.31
C ASP A 664 6.55 11.49 26.77
N GLN A 665 6.84 12.61 26.09
CA GLN A 665 6.90 12.65 24.63
C GLN A 665 7.93 11.66 24.06
N ILE A 666 9.13 11.59 24.66
CA ILE A 666 10.16 10.63 24.25
C ILE A 666 9.70 9.18 24.50
N LYS A 667 9.08 8.89 25.64
CA LYS A 667 8.54 7.54 25.94
C LYS A 667 7.41 7.14 24.98
N ASN A 668 6.51 8.07 24.67
CA ASN A 668 5.43 7.87 23.71
C ASN A 668 5.99 7.58 22.32
N TYR A 669 7.06 8.28 21.94
CA TYR A 669 7.76 8.05 20.69
C TYR A 669 8.41 6.66 20.60
N ILE A 670 9.10 6.22 21.66
CA ILE A 670 9.65 4.86 21.74
C ILE A 670 8.52 3.81 21.62
N ARG A 671 7.42 3.99 22.36
CA ARG A 671 6.26 3.08 22.28
C ARG A 671 5.64 3.04 20.88
N MET A 672 5.60 4.17 20.19
CA MET A 672 5.18 4.22 18.79
C MET A 672 6.15 3.43 17.91
N ILE A 673 7.47 3.57 18.08
CA ILE A 673 8.46 2.81 17.30
C ILE A 673 8.23 1.31 17.42
N VAL A 674 8.12 0.81 18.66
CA VAL A 674 7.89 -0.61 18.96
C VAL A 674 6.61 -1.10 18.29
N ARG A 675 5.52 -0.34 18.42
CA ARG A 675 4.25 -0.67 17.78
C ARG A 675 4.35 -0.72 16.26
N GLU A 676 4.98 0.27 15.64
CA GLU A 676 5.13 0.32 14.18
C GLU A 676 6.02 -0.83 13.67
N ALA A 677 7.06 -1.20 14.40
CA ALA A 677 7.89 -2.36 14.08
C ALA A 677 7.07 -3.67 14.07
N GLN A 678 6.18 -3.86 15.06
CA GLN A 678 5.35 -5.07 15.18
C GLN A 678 4.13 -5.10 14.23
N THR A 679 3.68 -3.94 13.72
CA THR A 679 2.39 -3.83 13.00
C THR A 679 2.45 -3.20 11.62
N LYS A 680 3.58 -2.61 11.21
CA LYS A 680 3.70 -1.99 9.88
C LYS A 680 5.00 -2.33 9.17
N ILE A 681 6.10 -2.54 9.89
CA ILE A 681 7.40 -2.83 9.29
C ILE A 681 7.53 -4.33 8.99
N GLY A 682 7.99 -4.66 7.78
CA GLY A 682 8.30 -6.04 7.41
C GLY A 682 7.07 -6.93 7.27
N TYR A 683 6.00 -6.42 6.65
CA TYR A 683 4.82 -7.22 6.31
C TYR A 683 5.25 -8.48 5.54
N CYS A 684 4.98 -9.66 6.10
CA CYS A 684 5.63 -10.92 5.71
C CYS A 684 5.13 -11.52 4.37
N ARG A 685 3.93 -11.14 3.93
CA ARG A 685 3.23 -11.77 2.79
C ARG A 685 3.95 -11.71 1.43
N PRO A 686 4.69 -10.64 1.08
CA PRO A 686 5.50 -10.63 -0.14
C PRO A 686 6.52 -11.78 -0.15
N LEU A 687 7.11 -12.14 1.00
CA LEU A 687 8.09 -13.21 1.10
C LEU A 687 7.48 -14.59 0.81
N THR A 688 6.28 -14.87 1.34
CA THR A 688 5.57 -16.12 1.02
C THR A 688 5.12 -16.15 -0.43
N TYR A 689 4.67 -15.02 -0.98
CA TYR A 689 4.29 -14.92 -2.38
C TYR A 689 5.46 -15.24 -3.32
N ILE A 690 6.65 -14.69 -3.05
CA ILE A 690 7.87 -14.98 -3.83
C ILE A 690 8.20 -16.48 -3.75
N TYR A 691 8.16 -17.05 -2.54
CA TYR A 691 8.45 -18.48 -2.33
C TYR A 691 7.46 -19.40 -3.06
N ASP A 692 6.16 -19.18 -2.86
CA ASP A 692 5.10 -20.00 -3.45
C ASP A 692 5.10 -19.92 -4.97
N ARG A 693 5.30 -18.72 -5.54
CA ARG A 693 5.38 -18.52 -6.99
C ARG A 693 6.64 -19.11 -7.58
N GLY A 694 7.78 -18.96 -6.91
CA GLY A 694 9.03 -19.59 -7.33
C GLY A 694 8.89 -21.11 -7.39
N LEU A 695 8.30 -21.71 -6.35
CA LEU A 695 8.10 -23.15 -6.27
C LEU A 695 7.05 -23.65 -7.28
N GLU A 696 5.92 -22.95 -7.44
CA GLU A 696 4.90 -23.25 -8.44
C GLU A 696 5.49 -23.25 -9.86
N LEU A 697 6.36 -22.28 -10.17
CA LEU A 697 7.00 -22.18 -11.47
C LEU A 697 7.90 -23.38 -11.75
N VAL A 698 8.74 -23.77 -10.79
CA VAL A 698 9.61 -24.94 -10.90
C VAL A 698 8.77 -26.22 -11.07
N CYS A 699 7.71 -26.37 -10.28
CA CYS A 699 6.87 -27.57 -10.35
C CYS A 699 6.11 -27.68 -11.68
N ASN A 700 5.43 -26.62 -12.11
CA ASN A 700 4.60 -26.65 -13.31
C ASN A 700 5.41 -26.59 -14.61
N ARG A 701 6.56 -25.89 -14.62
CA ARG A 701 7.37 -25.71 -15.85
C ARG A 701 8.52 -26.69 -15.99
N MET A 702 8.98 -27.34 -14.92
CA MET A 702 10.10 -28.28 -14.97
C MET A 702 9.68 -29.70 -14.57
N VAL A 703 9.07 -29.87 -13.40
CA VAL A 703 8.77 -31.21 -12.85
C VAL A 703 7.63 -31.90 -13.59
N ASP A 704 6.51 -31.21 -13.84
CA ASP A 704 5.36 -31.77 -14.55
C ASP A 704 5.71 -32.18 -16.00
N PRO A 705 6.46 -31.38 -16.79
CA PRO A 705 6.94 -31.80 -18.11
C PRO A 705 7.93 -32.97 -18.09
N ILE A 706 8.82 -33.07 -17.10
CA ILE A 706 9.68 -34.27 -16.92
C ILE A 706 8.80 -35.52 -16.73
N ASN A 707 7.77 -35.40 -15.88
CA ASN A 707 6.86 -36.51 -15.63
C ASN A 707 5.99 -36.85 -16.85
N GLY A 708 5.52 -35.85 -17.59
CA GLY A 708 4.80 -36.04 -18.85
C GLY A 708 5.65 -36.75 -19.92
N TYR A 709 6.95 -36.43 -19.99
CA TYR A 709 7.86 -37.03 -20.96
C TYR A 709 7.99 -38.55 -20.79
N TRP A 710 8.40 -39.02 -19.60
CA TRP A 710 8.61 -40.46 -19.39
C TRP A 710 7.30 -41.25 -19.47
N MET A 711 6.16 -40.67 -19.04
CA MET A 711 4.84 -41.29 -19.20
C MET A 711 4.48 -41.52 -20.68
N GLY A 712 4.78 -40.56 -21.55
CA GLY A 712 4.59 -40.71 -23.00
C GLY A 712 5.49 -41.79 -23.60
N VAL A 713 6.77 -41.82 -23.23
CA VAL A 713 7.74 -42.83 -23.73
C VAL A 713 7.41 -44.24 -23.23
N VAL A 714 7.01 -44.40 -21.95
CA VAL A 714 6.55 -45.69 -21.40
C VAL A 714 5.33 -46.21 -22.16
N MET A 715 4.36 -45.34 -22.45
CA MET A 715 3.16 -45.73 -23.18
C MET A 715 3.51 -46.22 -24.59
N ALA A 716 4.42 -45.53 -25.28
CA ALA A 716 4.93 -45.98 -26.58
C ALA A 716 5.64 -47.33 -26.49
N ALA A 717 6.53 -47.51 -25.50
CA ALA A 717 7.25 -48.77 -25.27
C ALA A 717 6.30 -49.94 -24.95
N PHE A 718 5.27 -49.70 -24.15
CA PHE A 718 4.25 -50.70 -23.82
C PHE A 718 3.44 -51.11 -25.05
N LEU A 719 3.05 -50.17 -25.91
CA LEU A 719 2.30 -50.45 -27.14
C LEU A 719 3.14 -51.16 -28.21
N LEU A 720 4.48 -51.06 -28.16
CA LEU A 720 5.37 -51.81 -29.06
C LEU A 720 5.45 -53.31 -28.72
N MET A 721 5.17 -53.71 -27.47
CA MET A 721 5.14 -55.13 -27.07
C MET A 721 4.09 -55.97 -27.83
N PRO A 722 2.79 -55.58 -27.88
CA PRO A 722 1.81 -56.30 -28.70
C PRO A 722 2.12 -56.20 -30.20
N VAL A 723 2.75 -55.10 -30.66
CA VAL A 723 3.21 -54.97 -32.06
C VAL A 723 4.24 -56.04 -32.41
N LEU A 724 5.15 -56.42 -31.51
CA LEU A 724 6.08 -57.54 -31.75
C LEU A 724 5.33 -58.86 -32.00
N CYS A 725 4.33 -59.17 -31.17
CA CYS A 725 3.52 -60.39 -31.32
C CYS A 725 2.72 -60.38 -32.62
N ILE A 726 2.07 -59.25 -32.94
CA ILE A 726 1.27 -59.08 -34.15
C ILE A 726 2.17 -59.18 -35.40
N SER A 727 3.31 -58.48 -35.38
CA SER A 727 4.30 -58.49 -36.47
C SER A 727 4.84 -59.89 -36.74
N HIS A 728 5.10 -60.70 -35.72
CA HIS A 728 5.49 -62.11 -35.90
C HIS A 728 4.41 -62.92 -36.62
N ARG A 729 3.14 -62.78 -36.21
CA ARG A 729 2.02 -63.48 -36.85
C ARG A 729 1.83 -63.02 -38.30
N LEU A 730 1.92 -61.72 -38.58
CA LEU A 730 1.87 -61.18 -39.95
C LEU A 730 3.04 -61.68 -40.79
N GLN A 731 4.26 -61.67 -40.25
CA GLN A 731 5.46 -62.15 -40.93
C GLN A 731 5.29 -63.60 -41.41
N CYS A 732 4.80 -64.51 -40.56
CA CYS A 732 4.57 -65.89 -40.96
C CYS A 732 3.45 -66.02 -42.02
N LEU A 733 2.40 -65.19 -41.96
CA LEU A 733 1.32 -65.18 -42.96
C LEU A 733 1.76 -64.60 -44.31
N TYR A 734 2.70 -63.64 -44.32
CA TYR A 734 3.26 -63.04 -45.53
C TYR A 734 4.25 -63.96 -46.27
N LYS A 735 4.87 -64.94 -45.58
CA LYS A 735 5.78 -65.95 -46.16
C LYS A 735 5.09 -67.12 -46.88
N GLN A 736 3.75 -67.21 -46.86
CA GLN A 736 3.03 -68.35 -47.45
C GLN A 736 2.90 -68.24 -48.99
N HIS A 737 3.19 -69.35 -49.70
CA HIS A 737 3.14 -69.43 -51.16
C HIS A 737 1.71 -69.65 -51.70
N LYS A 738 1.44 -69.21 -52.92
CA LYS A 738 0.26 -69.62 -53.70
C LYS A 738 0.71 -70.67 -54.71
N VAL A 739 0.26 -71.92 -54.55
CA VAL A 739 0.54 -72.99 -55.53
C VAL A 739 -0.43 -72.79 -56.71
N PRO A 740 0.06 -72.73 -57.96
CA PRO A 740 -0.83 -72.77 -59.12
C PRO A 740 -1.57 -74.12 -59.14
N PRO A 741 -2.86 -74.18 -59.52
CA PRO A 741 -3.57 -75.45 -59.61
C PRO A 741 -2.81 -76.38 -60.57
N ILE A 742 -2.34 -77.53 -60.09
CA ILE A 742 -1.69 -78.54 -60.92
C ILE A 742 -2.76 -79.08 -61.87
N ARG A 743 -2.69 -78.73 -63.17
CA ARG A 743 -3.41 -79.47 -64.21
C ARG A 743 -2.76 -80.85 -64.33
N ALA A 744 -3.52 -81.92 -64.11
CA ALA A 744 -3.05 -83.27 -64.40
C ALA A 744 -2.72 -83.38 -65.90
N ILE A 745 -1.46 -83.61 -66.23
CA ILE A 745 -1.03 -84.00 -67.58
C ILE A 745 -1.35 -85.48 -67.72
N ARG A 746 -2.24 -85.83 -68.66
CA ARG A 746 -2.56 -87.21 -68.99
C ARG A 746 -1.34 -87.82 -69.69
N ALA A 747 -0.60 -88.69 -69.00
CA ALA A 747 0.48 -89.45 -69.63
C ALA A 747 -0.12 -90.55 -70.52
N THR A 748 0.00 -90.40 -71.84
CA THR A 748 -0.14 -91.50 -72.80
C THR A 748 1.25 -92.11 -73.00
N HIS A 749 1.65 -93.07 -72.16
CA HIS A 749 2.52 -94.21 -72.47
C HIS A 749 2.64 -95.09 -71.21
N THR A 750 2.31 -96.36 -71.39
CA THR A 750 2.18 -97.43 -70.39
C THR A 750 3.52 -97.82 -69.76
N CYS A 751 3.61 -97.75 -68.42
CA CYS A 751 4.70 -98.35 -67.64
C CYS A 751 4.14 -99.57 -66.87
N PRO A 752 4.70 -100.79 -67.03
CA PRO A 752 4.04 -102.03 -66.65
C PRO A 752 4.42 -102.55 -65.26
N PHE A 753 4.26 -101.76 -64.18
CA PHE A 753 4.60 -102.24 -62.82
C PHE A 753 3.74 -101.76 -61.64
N CYS A 754 2.56 -101.17 -61.86
CA CYS A 754 1.66 -100.83 -60.75
C CYS A 754 0.27 -101.46 -60.95
N ASN A 755 0.10 -102.68 -60.46
CA ASN A 755 -1.19 -103.31 -60.17
C ASN A 755 -1.50 -103.12 -58.67
N GLY A 756 -2.72 -102.70 -58.34
CA GLY A 756 -3.16 -102.59 -56.94
C GLY A 756 -4.47 -101.82 -56.72
N ASP A 757 -5.55 -102.36 -57.27
CA ASP A 757 -6.97 -102.29 -56.88
C ASP A 757 -7.69 -101.01 -56.37
N LEU A 758 -8.82 -100.74 -57.05
CA LEU A 758 -9.90 -99.84 -56.68
C LEU A 758 -10.86 -100.49 -55.67
N SER A 759 -11.12 -99.82 -54.55
CA SER A 759 -12.45 -99.66 -53.91
C SER A 759 -12.30 -98.59 -52.83
N ARG A 760 -13.17 -97.59 -52.60
CA ARG A 760 -14.62 -97.47 -52.76
C ARG A 760 -14.99 -95.97 -52.70
N THR A 761 -16.12 -95.64 -53.33
CA THR A 761 -16.84 -94.35 -53.54
C THR A 761 -17.29 -93.65 -52.22
N SER A 762 -17.82 -92.42 -52.15
CA SER A 762 -18.67 -91.61 -53.06
C SER A 762 -18.73 -90.12 -52.64
N GLY A 763 -19.03 -89.21 -53.58
CA GLY A 763 -19.65 -87.91 -53.26
C GLY A 763 -19.11 -86.66 -53.98
N GLY A 764 -18.97 -86.67 -55.31
CA GLY A 764 -18.66 -85.48 -56.11
C GLY A 764 -19.83 -85.08 -57.01
N HIS A 765 -20.32 -83.84 -56.88
CA HIS A 765 -21.12 -83.18 -57.91
C HIS A 765 -20.17 -82.59 -58.97
N ILE A 766 -20.36 -83.00 -60.22
CA ILE A 766 -19.68 -82.49 -61.41
C ILE A 766 -20.58 -81.40 -62.03
N VAL A 767 -20.02 -80.24 -62.34
CA VAL A 767 -20.61 -79.26 -63.27
C VAL A 767 -19.65 -79.09 -64.43
N VAL A 768 -20.14 -79.40 -65.63
CA VAL A 768 -19.50 -79.22 -66.93
C VAL A 768 -19.83 -77.83 -67.46
N ILE A 769 -18.84 -77.09 -67.97
CA ILE A 769 -19.05 -75.91 -68.83
C ILE A 769 -18.12 -76.05 -70.05
N GLY A 770 -18.72 -75.97 -71.24
CA GLY A 770 -18.09 -76.19 -72.54
C GLY A 770 -17.24 -75.01 -73.08
N PRO A 771 -16.58 -75.19 -74.24
CA PRO A 771 -15.55 -74.30 -74.76
C PRO A 771 -16.08 -73.36 -75.86
N ASP A 772 -15.54 -72.15 -75.90
CA ASP A 772 -15.45 -71.21 -77.03
C ASP A 772 -14.51 -70.09 -76.52
N SER A 773 -13.56 -69.48 -77.22
CA SER A 773 -13.06 -69.53 -78.59
C SER A 773 -11.73 -68.75 -78.59
N ALA A 774 -10.76 -69.21 -79.39
CA ALA A 774 -9.79 -68.49 -80.24
C ALA A 774 -9.28 -67.07 -79.79
N GLU A 775 -8.01 -66.66 -79.87
CA GLU A 775 -6.95 -66.89 -80.85
C GLU A 775 -5.57 -66.58 -80.26
N THR A 776 -4.58 -67.34 -80.73
CA THR A 776 -3.13 -67.17 -80.62
C THR A 776 -2.59 -66.04 -81.52
N LYS A 777 -1.55 -65.32 -81.05
CA LYS A 777 -0.45 -64.84 -81.93
C LYS A 777 0.94 -65.02 -81.28
N SER A 778 1.82 -65.57 -82.11
CA SER A 778 3.26 -65.89 -82.05
C SER A 778 4.16 -64.68 -81.76
N PHE A 779 5.24 -64.79 -80.98
CA PHE A 779 6.61 -65.28 -81.26
C PHE A 779 7.44 -64.44 -82.27
N HIS A 780 8.54 -63.86 -81.77
CA HIS A 780 9.84 -63.58 -82.40
C HIS A 780 10.87 -63.57 -81.25
N VAL A 781 11.72 -64.60 -81.06
CA VAL A 781 13.03 -64.88 -81.70
C VAL A 781 14.01 -63.70 -81.56
N GLU A 782 15.03 -63.84 -80.70
CA GLU A 782 16.43 -63.93 -81.16
C GLU A 782 17.40 -64.40 -80.06
N ASN A 783 18.33 -65.26 -80.49
CA ASN A 783 19.41 -65.85 -79.71
C ASN A 783 20.54 -64.83 -79.50
N THR A 784 21.26 -64.92 -78.39
CA THR A 784 22.72 -64.72 -78.43
C THR A 784 23.37 -65.49 -77.28
N ILE A 785 24.26 -66.40 -77.68
CA ILE A 785 25.23 -67.11 -76.88
C ILE A 785 26.43 -66.18 -76.75
N GLU A 786 26.99 -66.01 -75.55
CA GLU A 786 28.42 -65.71 -75.45
C GLU A 786 29.02 -66.24 -74.13
N GLU A 787 30.26 -66.70 -74.31
CA GLU A 787 31.05 -67.59 -73.47
C GLU A 787 31.49 -66.98 -72.13
N ILE A 788 31.65 -67.89 -71.16
CA ILE A 788 32.33 -67.67 -69.89
C ILE A 788 33.79 -68.09 -70.06
N VAL A 789 34.73 -67.20 -69.71
CA VAL A 789 36.18 -67.46 -69.66
C VAL A 789 36.74 -67.08 -68.28
N ASN A 790 37.53 -68.02 -67.73
CA ASN A 790 38.51 -67.98 -66.63
C ASN A 790 38.00 -67.75 -65.19
N ILE A 791 38.13 -68.64 -64.20
CA ILE A 791 39.14 -69.65 -63.76
C ILE A 791 40.46 -69.04 -63.22
N ASN A 792 40.80 -69.52 -62.00
CA ASN A 792 41.99 -69.37 -61.13
C ASN A 792 41.89 -68.24 -60.08
N ASP A 793 42.19 -68.45 -58.80
CA ASP A 793 42.93 -69.52 -58.11
C ASP A 793 42.67 -69.39 -56.58
N GLY A 794 42.92 -70.44 -55.80
CA GLY A 794 43.16 -70.28 -54.35
C GLY A 794 42.49 -71.30 -53.43
N ASP A 795 43.12 -72.46 -53.35
CA ASP A 795 42.70 -73.70 -52.71
C ASP A 795 42.76 -73.71 -51.16
N GLY A 796 41.85 -74.50 -50.55
CA GLY A 796 42.12 -75.33 -49.38
C GLY A 796 42.08 -74.76 -47.95
N LYS A 797 41.01 -75.11 -47.19
CA LYS A 797 41.10 -76.05 -46.04
C LYS A 797 39.78 -76.19 -45.24
N ASN A 798 39.32 -77.46 -45.16
CA ASN A 798 38.69 -78.18 -44.04
C ASN A 798 37.43 -77.58 -43.37
N LYS A 799 36.24 -78.17 -43.54
CA LYS A 799 35.68 -79.46 -43.02
C LYS A 799 35.01 -79.33 -41.63
N LEU A 800 33.69 -79.61 -41.65
CA LEU A 800 32.80 -80.30 -40.70
C LEU A 800 32.79 -79.82 -39.23
N ASP A 801 31.66 -79.61 -38.56
CA ASP A 801 30.26 -80.07 -38.75
C ASP A 801 29.23 -78.95 -38.50
#